data_AF-A0A3M1HF48-F1
#
_entry.id   AF-A0A3M1HF48-F1
#
_cell.length_a   1.000
_cell.length_b   1.000
_cell.length_c   1.000
_cell.angle_alpha   90.00
_cell.angle_beta   90.00
_cell.angle_gamma   90.00
#
_symmetry.space_group_name_H-M   'P 1'
#
loop_
_entity.id
_entity.type
_entity.pdbx_description
1 polymer ?
#
loop_
_entity_poly.entity_id
_entity_poly.type
_entity_poly.pdbx_seq_one_letter_code
_entity_poly.pdbx_strand_id
1 'polypeptide(L)'
;GLFLPSSLWGEEDFIIKSMNLIQESFKRQAGLHYLKTFSNSKLNKWLSSLEKGGQDFIRSLLEKERNFQALDGHYLLNRKLRERQIFNYLANENFHSLPKILEYMKGQKYPLGVPFVPLLLKLKVGISYLLKKDQNKLSPSLKEDFQKEKGELNKVLEKWSLVSGHSMEKYGREIFKKLKSKDFPFFWYDGHNQSIALPYPKWIPFSSKSLLKRLDLNKATEEDLSKVPGMEGEFIQKILKYRKIQGGFEGPEELQLLGESIRQIEAWSCLFYASHVSKKKEWTCLVYINGDNDLEPAALDDINEMERVGSTSKLNILVQVDRFEGKQGKILEEKYLRNPYAPLPGYTFRDDGFHGARRYYILKDQDPSRIRSVLKEELGEVDMGSPKSLAAFMKWGIQNYPARHYALFIWDHGTGWKGVSYDESNQRKLSLWDIRNALKEVQVFWGKNGERKRKWDILDFDACLMASLEIGYELKDFVRVLVASQDLEPDPGNPYDAIFQFLKKYPEAEPVSFAKHIVAAFVRSYSPGGKQLEEGEFLSDTNTKVALDLSKIEGLAKEIHQISKMILKEPKLLERAYLKAFDKVLFFSDKEDGNLDLYGLFDFFRKRASPGLQKKIGDLLTRICFFPKASFVHGYTIKRTKPGKILWGWNGWKTGENRFSPFVHKSRYFETPLTGPDGKGFYWAVLRLPPFLEDPKSEEKVLVKEINYRFDDEEEEHKILLPPPFRVEMEFPPESPLLALGYGIYQHGSYGISIYFPPYGAYDGQYESLAFSRNLPGWQSLISHYPLYKLPKKKTFYLVGFQHWSASFRRTLSQIVVKEAYQKVKNEYEPGKDYIQ
;
A
#
# COMPACT_ATOMS: atom_id res chain seq x y z
N GLY A 1 -25.62 11.58 -25.71
CA GLY A 1 -27.07 11.84 -25.88
C GLY A 1 -27.82 10.54 -25.71
N LEU A 2 -29.01 10.61 -25.09
CA LEU A 2 -29.91 9.52 -24.63
C LEU A 2 -29.55 8.88 -23.27
N PHE A 3 -29.61 9.71 -22.22
CA PHE A 3 -29.99 9.27 -20.87
C PHE A 3 -31.51 9.40 -20.75
N LEU A 4 -32.23 8.27 -20.66
CA LEU A 4 -33.63 8.25 -20.28
C LEU A 4 -33.75 7.76 -18.83
N PRO A 5 -34.62 8.38 -18.00
CA PRO A 5 -34.78 8.04 -16.58
C PRO A 5 -35.30 6.61 -16.38
N SER A 6 -34.94 6.00 -15.25
CA SER A 6 -35.32 4.63 -14.85
C SER A 6 -36.82 4.39 -14.72
N SER A 7 -37.64 5.45 -14.71
CA SER A 7 -39.10 5.40 -14.61
C SER A 7 -39.83 5.06 -15.92
N LEU A 8 -39.11 4.82 -17.02
CA LEU A 8 -39.69 4.51 -18.35
C LEU A 8 -39.62 3.03 -18.75
N TRP A 9 -39.07 2.14 -17.92
CA TRP A 9 -38.87 0.73 -18.30
C TRP A 9 -39.90 -0.17 -17.61
N GLY A 10 -40.58 -1.00 -18.38
CA GLY A 10 -41.45 -2.05 -17.85
C GLY A 10 -40.64 -3.09 -17.07
N GLU A 11 -41.20 -3.59 -15.97
CA GLU A 11 -40.60 -4.58 -15.07
C GLU A 11 -40.13 -5.87 -15.79
N GLU A 12 -40.82 -6.27 -16.87
CA GLU A 12 -40.50 -7.46 -17.66
C GLU A 12 -39.18 -7.37 -18.46
N ASP A 13 -38.72 -6.16 -18.81
CA ASP A 13 -37.49 -5.95 -19.58
C ASP A 13 -36.22 -6.10 -18.72
N PHE A 14 -36.34 -6.01 -17.39
CA PHE A 14 -35.18 -5.94 -16.50
C PHE A 14 -34.43 -7.27 -16.34
N ILE A 15 -35.15 -8.37 -16.06
CA ILE A 15 -34.53 -9.68 -15.77
C ILE A 15 -33.79 -10.21 -16.99
N ILE A 16 -34.46 -10.28 -18.14
CA ILE A 16 -33.88 -10.83 -19.37
C ILE A 16 -32.70 -9.98 -19.83
N LYS A 17 -32.80 -8.65 -19.76
CA LYS A 17 -31.67 -7.75 -20.07
C LYS A 17 -30.49 -7.97 -19.15
N SER A 18 -30.73 -8.15 -17.85
CA SER A 18 -29.68 -8.44 -16.87
C SER A 18 -29.03 -9.81 -17.12
N MET A 19 -29.81 -10.83 -17.51
CA MET A 19 -29.29 -12.14 -17.87
C MET A 19 -28.45 -12.08 -19.15
N ASN A 20 -28.89 -11.34 -20.17
CA ASN A 20 -28.10 -11.12 -21.38
C ASN A 20 -26.77 -10.43 -21.07
N LEU A 21 -26.75 -9.45 -20.18
CA LEU A 21 -25.52 -8.78 -19.75
C LEU A 21 -24.56 -9.75 -19.03
N ILE A 22 -25.07 -10.61 -18.14
CA ILE A 22 -24.27 -11.69 -17.50
C ILE A 22 -23.60 -12.57 -18.57
N GLN A 23 -24.36 -12.96 -19.58
CA GLN A 23 -23.85 -13.82 -20.64
C GLN A 23 -22.82 -13.10 -21.52
N GLU A 24 -23.04 -11.82 -21.85
CA GLU A 24 -22.10 -11.02 -22.63
C GLU A 24 -20.79 -10.80 -21.86
N SER A 25 -20.84 -10.47 -20.56
CA SER A 25 -19.65 -10.39 -19.72
C SER A 25 -18.90 -11.73 -19.71
N PHE A 26 -19.60 -12.86 -19.58
CA PHE A 26 -18.98 -14.18 -19.63
C PHE A 26 -18.33 -14.50 -20.99
N LYS A 27 -18.98 -14.17 -22.11
CA LYS A 27 -18.41 -14.36 -23.46
C LYS A 27 -17.11 -13.57 -23.61
N ARG A 28 -17.10 -12.30 -23.20
CA ARG A 28 -15.89 -11.46 -23.27
C ARG A 28 -14.77 -11.98 -22.40
N GLN A 29 -15.10 -12.39 -21.18
CA GLN A 29 -14.17 -13.02 -20.25
C GLN A 29 -13.56 -14.29 -20.84
N ALA A 30 -14.39 -15.20 -21.35
CA ALA A 30 -13.95 -16.42 -22.02
C ALA A 30 -13.10 -16.13 -23.27
N GLY A 31 -13.45 -15.07 -23.99
CA GLY A 31 -12.72 -14.55 -25.14
C GLY A 31 -11.31 -14.10 -24.79
N LEU A 32 -11.18 -13.29 -23.75
CA LEU A 32 -9.90 -12.78 -23.25
C LEU A 32 -8.96 -13.93 -22.87
N HIS A 33 -9.47 -14.90 -22.10
CA HIS A 33 -8.72 -16.11 -21.73
C HIS A 33 -8.35 -16.97 -22.93
N TYR A 34 -9.22 -17.08 -23.94
CA TYR A 34 -8.90 -17.81 -25.16
C TYR A 34 -7.77 -17.15 -25.96
N LEU A 35 -7.79 -15.82 -26.09
CA LEU A 35 -6.72 -15.08 -26.79
C LEU A 35 -5.37 -15.20 -26.08
N LYS A 36 -5.35 -15.20 -24.74
CA LYS A 36 -4.13 -15.43 -23.94
C LYS A 36 -3.45 -16.77 -24.25
N THR A 37 -4.19 -17.74 -24.76
CA THR A 37 -3.64 -19.07 -25.13
C THR A 37 -2.99 -19.12 -26.51
N PHE A 38 -3.00 -18.02 -27.26
CA PHE A 38 -2.43 -17.98 -28.60
C PHE A 38 -0.91 -17.85 -28.52
N SER A 39 -0.18 -18.65 -29.31
CA SER A 39 1.23 -18.38 -29.60
C SER A 39 1.40 -17.00 -30.26
N ASN A 40 2.55 -16.34 -30.07
CA ASN A 40 2.84 -15.03 -30.67
C ASN A 40 2.54 -14.94 -32.19
N SER A 41 2.90 -15.97 -32.97
CA SER A 41 2.61 -16.01 -34.42
C SER A 41 1.11 -16.02 -34.71
N LYS A 42 0.35 -16.87 -34.00
CA LYS A 42 -1.11 -16.97 -34.12
C LYS A 42 -1.81 -15.68 -33.66
N LEU A 43 -1.34 -15.08 -32.56
CA LEU A 43 -1.86 -13.81 -32.05
C LEU A 43 -1.60 -12.69 -33.05
N ASN A 44 -0.40 -12.58 -33.62
CA ASN A 44 -0.07 -11.55 -34.61
C ASN A 44 -0.91 -11.66 -35.88
N LYS A 45 -1.12 -12.87 -36.41
CA LYS A 45 -2.01 -13.11 -37.56
C LYS A 45 -3.46 -12.75 -37.24
N TRP A 46 -3.88 -12.93 -36.00
CA TRP A 46 -5.21 -12.58 -35.55
C TRP A 46 -5.36 -11.06 -35.40
N LEU A 47 -4.39 -10.39 -34.75
CA LEU A 47 -4.37 -8.95 -34.55
C LEU A 47 -4.29 -8.19 -35.88
N SER A 48 -3.57 -8.69 -36.88
CA SER A 48 -3.37 -7.99 -38.17
C SER A 48 -4.65 -7.69 -38.95
N SER A 49 -5.80 -8.20 -38.50
CA SER A 49 -7.11 -7.95 -39.09
C SER A 49 -7.96 -6.93 -38.31
N LEU A 50 -7.41 -6.36 -37.23
CA LEU A 50 -7.95 -5.22 -36.50
C LEU A 50 -7.25 -3.93 -36.94
N GLU A 51 -7.84 -2.78 -36.67
CA GLU A 51 -7.16 -1.49 -36.82
C GLU A 51 -5.96 -1.38 -35.87
N LYS A 52 -4.92 -0.65 -36.26
CA LYS A 52 -3.62 -0.58 -35.55
C LYS A 52 -3.78 -0.30 -34.05
N GLY A 53 -4.66 0.63 -33.67
CA GLY A 53 -4.94 0.94 -32.26
C GLY A 53 -5.50 -0.25 -31.47
N GLY A 54 -6.39 -1.05 -32.05
CA GLY A 54 -6.91 -2.26 -31.41
C GLY A 54 -5.87 -3.39 -31.32
N GLN A 55 -4.91 -3.44 -32.25
CA GLN A 55 -3.81 -4.41 -32.21
C GLN A 55 -2.91 -4.18 -31.00
N ASP A 56 -2.42 -2.95 -30.87
CA ASP A 56 -1.50 -2.56 -29.81
C ASP A 56 -2.17 -2.69 -28.45
N PHE A 57 -3.45 -2.33 -28.35
CA PHE A 57 -4.25 -2.44 -27.14
C PHE A 57 -4.39 -3.89 -26.67
N ILE A 58 -4.92 -4.79 -27.52
CA ILE A 58 -5.11 -6.20 -27.13
C ILE A 58 -3.78 -6.87 -26.84
N ARG A 59 -2.72 -6.52 -27.57
CA ARG A 59 -1.37 -7.01 -27.27
C ARG A 59 -0.93 -6.57 -25.87
N SER A 60 -1.09 -5.30 -25.52
CA SER A 60 -0.74 -4.79 -24.19
C SER A 60 -1.53 -5.45 -23.06
N LEU A 61 -2.79 -5.83 -23.31
CA LEU A 61 -3.62 -6.57 -22.35
C LEU A 61 -3.10 -7.98 -22.13
N LEU A 62 -2.71 -8.69 -23.19
CA LEU A 62 -2.30 -10.08 -23.12
C LEU A 62 -0.85 -10.26 -22.69
N GLU A 63 0.05 -9.31 -22.98
CA GLU A 63 1.46 -9.37 -22.58
C GLU A 63 1.67 -8.96 -21.11
N LYS A 64 0.95 -7.94 -20.64
CA LYS A 64 1.05 -7.50 -19.24
C LYS A 64 0.04 -8.26 -18.39
N GLU A 65 0.53 -9.18 -17.55
CA GLU A 65 -0.31 -10.00 -16.66
C GLU A 65 -1.25 -9.16 -15.80
N ARG A 66 -0.73 -8.05 -15.29
CA ARG A 66 -1.46 -6.97 -14.62
C ARG A 66 -2.71 -6.48 -15.36
N ASN A 67 -2.60 -6.24 -16.68
CA ASN A 67 -3.69 -5.70 -17.50
C ASN A 67 -4.71 -6.78 -17.85
N PHE A 68 -4.25 -8.00 -18.11
CA PHE A 68 -5.10 -9.16 -18.34
C PHE A 68 -6.02 -9.40 -17.14
N GLN A 69 -5.44 -9.45 -15.95
CA GLN A 69 -6.16 -9.74 -14.72
C GLN A 69 -7.16 -8.64 -14.34
N ALA A 70 -6.80 -7.37 -14.59
CA ALA A 70 -7.67 -6.21 -14.40
C ALA A 70 -9.02 -6.37 -15.10
N LEU A 71 -8.96 -6.57 -16.41
CA LEU A 71 -10.13 -6.69 -17.28
C LEU A 71 -10.93 -7.98 -16.99
N ASP A 72 -10.23 -9.07 -16.69
CA ASP A 72 -10.86 -10.33 -16.26
C ASP A 72 -11.63 -10.17 -14.94
N GLY A 73 -11.11 -9.34 -14.03
CA GLY A 73 -11.77 -8.84 -12.83
C GLY A 73 -13.12 -8.20 -13.13
N HIS A 74 -13.09 -7.19 -14.02
CA HIS A 74 -14.24 -6.37 -14.38
C HIS A 74 -15.42 -7.20 -14.90
N TYR A 75 -15.17 -8.19 -15.77
CA TYR A 75 -16.25 -9.04 -16.27
C TYR A 75 -16.91 -9.89 -15.18
N LEU A 76 -16.15 -10.36 -14.19
CA LEU A 76 -16.71 -11.16 -13.10
C LEU A 76 -17.55 -10.33 -12.15
N LEU A 77 -17.12 -9.12 -11.77
CA LEU A 77 -17.93 -8.31 -10.85
C LEU A 77 -19.23 -7.85 -11.52
N ASN A 78 -19.15 -7.41 -12.79
CA ASN A 78 -20.35 -7.11 -13.58
C ASN A 78 -21.34 -8.26 -13.53
N ARG A 79 -20.86 -9.49 -13.68
CA ARG A 79 -21.68 -10.68 -13.50
C ARG A 79 -22.30 -10.76 -12.10
N LYS A 80 -21.49 -10.73 -11.03
CA LYS A 80 -21.95 -10.87 -9.63
C LYS A 80 -22.96 -9.79 -9.22
N LEU A 81 -22.77 -8.55 -9.64
CA LEU A 81 -23.70 -7.44 -9.34
C LEU A 81 -25.07 -7.69 -9.98
N ARG A 82 -25.10 -8.11 -11.25
CA ARG A 82 -26.34 -8.43 -11.96
C ARG A 82 -27.04 -9.64 -11.34
N GLU A 83 -26.29 -10.68 -10.98
CA GLU A 83 -26.84 -11.84 -10.24
C GLU A 83 -27.55 -11.40 -8.95
N ARG A 84 -26.92 -10.52 -8.16
CA ARG A 84 -27.49 -9.99 -6.91
C ARG A 84 -28.74 -9.16 -7.14
N GLN A 85 -28.72 -8.29 -8.16
CA GLN A 85 -29.87 -7.45 -8.52
C GLN A 85 -31.07 -8.30 -8.96
N ILE A 86 -30.85 -9.29 -9.83
CA ILE A 86 -31.89 -10.23 -10.26
C ILE A 86 -32.46 -10.96 -9.05
N PHE A 87 -31.61 -11.48 -8.16
CA PHE A 87 -32.09 -12.21 -6.97
C PHE A 87 -32.94 -11.33 -6.05
N ASN A 88 -32.48 -10.12 -5.72
CA ASN A 88 -33.23 -9.21 -4.84
C ASN A 88 -34.55 -8.76 -5.46
N TYR A 89 -34.58 -8.58 -6.78
CA TYR A 89 -35.81 -8.28 -7.50
C TYR A 89 -36.82 -9.42 -7.33
N LEU A 90 -36.43 -10.66 -7.66
CA LEU A 90 -37.29 -11.84 -7.51
C LEU A 90 -37.79 -12.03 -6.09
N ALA A 91 -36.94 -11.82 -5.09
CA ALA A 91 -37.35 -11.97 -3.70
C ALA A 91 -38.40 -10.92 -3.28
N ASN A 92 -38.39 -9.71 -3.84
CA ASN A 92 -39.37 -8.68 -3.53
C ASN A 92 -40.70 -8.87 -4.26
N GLU A 93 -40.66 -9.38 -5.49
CA GLU A 93 -41.86 -9.81 -6.22
C GLU A 93 -42.25 -11.26 -5.91
N ASN A 94 -41.77 -11.88 -4.82
CA ASN A 94 -42.14 -13.24 -4.40
C ASN A 94 -41.99 -14.32 -5.49
N PHE A 95 -40.96 -14.19 -6.33
CA PHE A 95 -40.54 -15.15 -7.37
C PHE A 95 -41.52 -15.36 -8.53
N HIS A 96 -42.52 -14.48 -8.74
CA HIS A 96 -43.47 -14.61 -9.85
C HIS A 96 -42.77 -14.68 -11.23
N SER A 97 -41.60 -14.08 -11.38
CA SER A 97 -40.81 -14.11 -12.62
C SER A 97 -39.79 -15.26 -12.70
N LEU A 98 -39.77 -16.20 -11.74
CA LEU A 98 -38.86 -17.35 -11.78
C LEU A 98 -39.06 -18.27 -13.00
N PRO A 99 -40.30 -18.58 -13.45
CA PRO A 99 -40.51 -19.40 -14.65
C PRO A 99 -39.79 -18.84 -15.87
N LYS A 100 -39.73 -17.51 -16.01
CA LYS A 100 -39.05 -16.82 -17.12
C LYS A 100 -37.54 -17.07 -17.10
N ILE A 101 -36.92 -17.05 -15.92
CA ILE A 101 -35.49 -17.37 -15.75
C ILE A 101 -35.24 -18.83 -16.12
N LEU A 102 -36.10 -19.75 -15.66
CA LEU A 102 -35.97 -21.17 -15.96
C LEU A 102 -36.13 -21.45 -17.46
N GLU A 103 -37.09 -20.79 -18.13
CA GLU A 103 -37.28 -20.87 -19.57
C GLU A 103 -36.06 -20.33 -20.34
N TYR A 104 -35.57 -19.15 -19.98
CA TYR A 104 -34.34 -18.59 -20.55
C TYR A 104 -33.17 -19.55 -20.39
N MET A 105 -33.02 -20.17 -19.22
CA MET A 105 -31.95 -21.12 -18.92
C MET A 105 -32.07 -22.46 -19.64
N LYS A 106 -33.30 -22.94 -19.91
CA LYS A 106 -33.54 -24.13 -20.73
C LYS A 106 -33.07 -23.90 -22.17
N GLY A 107 -33.32 -22.71 -22.71
CA GLY A 107 -32.90 -22.29 -24.04
C GLY A 107 -31.39 -22.12 -24.21
N GLN A 108 -30.61 -22.02 -23.12
CA GLN A 108 -29.17 -21.84 -23.21
C GLN A 108 -28.44 -23.08 -23.74
N LYS A 109 -27.46 -22.82 -24.61
CA LYS A 109 -26.55 -23.82 -25.20
C LYS A 109 -25.20 -23.77 -24.50
N TYR A 110 -24.54 -24.92 -24.37
CA TYR A 110 -23.20 -24.97 -23.77
C TYR A 110 -22.19 -24.16 -24.62
N PRO A 111 -21.31 -23.35 -23.99
CA PRO A 111 -21.15 -23.13 -22.54
C PRO A 111 -21.87 -21.90 -21.97
N LEU A 112 -22.77 -21.26 -22.72
CA LEU A 112 -23.38 -19.97 -22.36
C LEU A 112 -24.35 -20.01 -21.16
N GLY A 113 -24.76 -21.20 -20.71
CA GLY A 113 -25.55 -21.37 -19.49
C GLY A 113 -24.72 -21.49 -18.20
N VAL A 114 -23.41 -21.76 -18.30
CA VAL A 114 -22.51 -21.87 -17.14
C VAL A 114 -22.46 -20.62 -16.24
N PRO A 115 -22.41 -19.36 -16.75
CA PRO A 115 -22.26 -18.19 -15.88
C PRO A 115 -23.41 -17.97 -14.89
N PHE A 116 -24.55 -18.61 -15.09
CA PHE A 116 -25.72 -18.46 -14.23
C PHE A 116 -25.74 -19.42 -13.04
N VAL A 117 -24.84 -20.39 -12.96
CA VAL A 117 -24.81 -21.39 -11.88
C VAL A 117 -24.85 -20.75 -10.47
N PRO A 118 -24.09 -19.68 -10.16
CA PRO A 118 -24.17 -19.03 -8.85
C PRO A 118 -25.56 -18.44 -8.54
N LEU A 119 -26.21 -17.79 -9.52
CA LEU A 119 -27.58 -17.30 -9.38
C LEU A 119 -28.56 -18.44 -9.12
N LEU A 120 -28.47 -19.52 -9.89
CA LEU A 120 -29.34 -20.68 -9.75
C LEU A 120 -29.19 -21.38 -8.40
N LEU A 121 -27.97 -21.44 -7.85
CA LEU A 121 -27.72 -21.98 -6.51
C LEU A 121 -28.41 -21.14 -5.43
N LYS A 122 -28.31 -19.79 -5.51
CA LYS A 122 -29.02 -18.87 -4.60
C LYS A 122 -30.53 -19.08 -4.67
N LEU A 123 -31.09 -19.21 -5.87
CA LEU A 123 -32.52 -19.48 -6.08
C LEU A 123 -32.94 -20.81 -5.46
N LYS A 124 -32.14 -21.88 -5.68
CA LYS A 124 -32.44 -23.21 -5.13
C LYS A 124 -32.48 -23.19 -3.62
N VAL A 125 -31.50 -22.54 -2.99
CA VAL A 125 -31.43 -22.38 -1.53
C VAL A 125 -32.62 -21.57 -1.03
N GLY A 126 -32.94 -20.43 -1.66
CA GLY A 126 -34.06 -19.57 -1.27
C GLY A 126 -35.42 -20.27 -1.32
N ILE A 127 -35.75 -20.92 -2.44
CA ILE A 127 -37.02 -21.65 -2.61
C ILE A 127 -37.09 -22.84 -1.65
N SER A 128 -36.00 -23.59 -1.51
CA SER A 128 -35.96 -24.73 -0.60
C SER A 128 -36.13 -24.31 0.86
N TYR A 129 -35.63 -23.13 1.23
CA TYR A 129 -35.86 -22.54 2.54
C TYR A 129 -37.33 -22.18 2.77
N LEU A 130 -37.98 -21.54 1.80
CA LEU A 130 -39.42 -21.21 1.89
C LEU A 130 -40.29 -22.46 2.06
N LEU A 131 -40.03 -23.49 1.26
CA LEU A 131 -40.74 -24.77 1.34
C LEU A 131 -40.56 -25.48 2.70
N LYS A 132 -39.45 -25.24 3.40
CA LYS A 132 -39.16 -25.87 4.70
C LYS A 132 -39.64 -25.02 5.89
N LYS A 133 -39.39 -23.71 5.88
CA LYS A 133 -39.65 -22.82 7.03
C LYS A 133 -41.06 -22.27 7.09
N ASP A 134 -41.54 -21.69 6.00
CA ASP A 134 -42.79 -20.91 5.98
C ASP A 134 -43.93 -21.71 5.33
N GLN A 135 -43.84 -23.05 5.31
CA GLN A 135 -44.84 -23.94 4.73
C GLN A 135 -46.27 -23.60 5.19
N ASN A 136 -46.50 -23.23 6.44
CA ASN A 136 -47.87 -22.98 6.92
C ASN A 136 -48.44 -21.62 6.45
N LYS A 137 -47.61 -20.73 5.90
CA LYS A 137 -48.02 -19.41 5.39
C LYS A 137 -48.22 -19.37 3.88
N LEU A 138 -47.71 -20.37 3.16
CA LEU A 138 -47.89 -20.47 1.72
C LEU A 138 -49.28 -21.07 1.42
N SER A 139 -50.03 -20.47 0.50
CA SER A 139 -51.26 -21.08 0.00
C SER A 139 -50.96 -22.43 -0.66
N PRO A 140 -51.91 -23.38 -0.73
CA PRO A 140 -51.71 -24.66 -1.40
C PRO A 140 -51.22 -24.50 -2.85
N SER A 141 -51.78 -23.54 -3.59
CA SER A 141 -51.36 -23.23 -4.97
C SER A 141 -49.90 -22.79 -5.06
N LEU A 142 -49.48 -21.84 -4.21
CA LEU A 142 -48.13 -21.31 -4.22
C LEU A 142 -47.08 -22.36 -3.80
N LYS A 143 -47.45 -23.30 -2.92
CA LYS A 143 -46.58 -24.45 -2.58
C LYS A 143 -46.35 -25.35 -3.78
N GLU A 144 -47.41 -25.65 -4.52
CA GLU A 144 -47.36 -26.48 -5.70
C GLU A 144 -46.49 -25.83 -6.79
N ASP A 145 -46.66 -24.51 -6.99
CA ASP A 145 -45.84 -23.71 -7.89
C ASP A 145 -44.36 -23.77 -7.50
N PHE A 146 -44.01 -23.53 -6.23
CA PHE A 146 -42.63 -23.62 -5.77
C PHE A 146 -42.04 -25.04 -5.83
N GLN A 147 -42.83 -26.09 -5.57
CA GLN A 147 -42.39 -27.48 -5.73
C GLN A 147 -42.06 -27.77 -7.20
N LYS A 148 -42.93 -27.36 -8.11
CA LYS A 148 -42.75 -27.49 -9.55
C LYS A 148 -41.52 -26.72 -10.03
N GLU A 149 -41.40 -25.45 -9.67
CA GLU A 149 -40.27 -24.59 -10.04
C GLU A 149 -38.96 -25.10 -9.47
N LYS A 150 -38.94 -25.60 -8.23
CA LYS A 150 -37.76 -26.25 -7.64
C LYS A 150 -37.35 -27.49 -8.42
N GLY A 151 -38.31 -28.31 -8.86
CA GLY A 151 -38.05 -29.47 -9.71
C GLY A 151 -37.39 -29.06 -11.03
N GLU A 152 -37.94 -28.05 -11.70
CA GLU A 152 -37.38 -27.51 -12.95
C GLU A 152 -36.01 -26.85 -12.75
N LEU A 153 -35.84 -26.10 -11.66
CA LEU A 153 -34.57 -25.50 -11.29
C LEU A 153 -33.49 -26.56 -11.03
N ASN A 154 -33.83 -27.68 -10.38
CA ASN A 154 -32.90 -28.78 -10.17
C ASN A 154 -32.45 -29.40 -11.50
N LYS A 155 -33.37 -29.64 -12.45
CA LYS A 155 -33.03 -30.15 -13.78
C LYS A 155 -32.08 -29.20 -14.53
N VAL A 156 -32.37 -27.90 -14.47
CA VAL A 156 -31.50 -26.86 -15.07
C VAL A 156 -30.14 -26.83 -14.38
N LEU A 157 -30.10 -26.87 -13.05
CA LEU A 157 -28.85 -26.89 -12.28
C LEU A 157 -28.02 -28.14 -12.57
N GLU A 158 -28.62 -29.32 -12.67
CA GLU A 158 -27.93 -30.56 -12.98
C GLU A 158 -27.25 -30.48 -14.35
N LYS A 159 -27.98 -30.00 -15.37
CA LYS A 159 -27.45 -29.73 -16.72
C LYS A 159 -26.19 -28.86 -16.67
N TRP A 160 -26.19 -27.78 -15.89
CA TRP A 160 -25.12 -26.78 -15.90
C TRP A 160 -24.00 -27.05 -14.89
N SER A 161 -24.30 -27.66 -13.75
CA SER A 161 -23.31 -27.93 -12.69
C SER A 161 -22.26 -28.94 -13.15
N LEU A 162 -22.68 -29.98 -13.89
CA LEU A 162 -21.79 -30.99 -14.47
C LEU A 162 -20.74 -30.40 -15.43
N VAL A 163 -21.06 -29.27 -16.06
CA VAL A 163 -20.21 -28.62 -17.06
C VAL A 163 -19.57 -27.32 -16.56
N SER A 164 -19.80 -26.95 -15.29
CA SER A 164 -19.36 -25.67 -14.68
C SER A 164 -17.92 -25.66 -14.12
N GLY A 165 -17.23 -26.80 -14.15
CA GLY A 165 -15.88 -26.97 -13.61
C GLY A 165 -14.73 -26.71 -14.59
N HIS A 166 -15.01 -26.25 -15.80
CA HIS A 166 -13.96 -25.98 -16.78
C HIS A 166 -13.34 -24.58 -16.59
N SER A 167 -12.08 -24.43 -16.99
CA SER A 167 -11.38 -23.14 -17.03
C SER A 167 -12.03 -22.16 -18.01
N MET A 168 -11.87 -20.85 -17.79
CA MET A 168 -12.29 -19.81 -18.75
C MET A 168 -11.67 -20.01 -20.14
N GLU A 169 -10.41 -20.48 -20.21
CA GLU A 169 -9.77 -20.90 -21.45
C GLU A 169 -10.62 -21.93 -22.21
N LYS A 170 -11.02 -23.02 -21.53
CA LYS A 170 -11.80 -24.10 -22.14
C LYS A 170 -13.17 -23.60 -22.62
N TYR A 171 -13.86 -22.78 -21.86
CA TYR A 171 -15.10 -22.16 -22.35
C TYR A 171 -14.85 -21.28 -23.57
N GLY A 172 -13.77 -20.49 -23.54
CA GLY A 172 -13.37 -19.65 -24.66
C GLY A 172 -13.06 -20.46 -25.91
N ARG A 173 -12.33 -21.57 -25.79
CA ARG A 173 -12.12 -22.53 -26.90
C ARG A 173 -13.45 -23.00 -27.46
N GLU A 174 -14.41 -23.41 -26.63
CA GLU A 174 -15.71 -23.89 -27.08
C GLU A 174 -16.56 -22.81 -27.76
N ILE A 175 -16.63 -21.60 -27.20
CA ILE A 175 -17.40 -20.47 -27.76
C ILE A 175 -16.78 -20.00 -29.08
N PHE A 176 -15.45 -19.89 -29.13
CA PHE A 176 -14.73 -19.15 -30.17
C PHE A 176 -13.91 -20.03 -31.14
N LYS A 177 -14.10 -21.36 -31.10
CA LYS A 177 -13.47 -22.36 -31.98
C LYS A 177 -13.53 -22.03 -33.48
N LYS A 178 -14.64 -21.43 -33.94
CA LYS A 178 -14.92 -21.13 -35.36
C LYS A 178 -14.95 -19.63 -35.69
N LEU A 179 -14.71 -18.77 -34.71
CA LEU A 179 -14.89 -17.33 -34.84
C LEU A 179 -13.61 -16.66 -35.34
N LYS A 180 -13.79 -15.59 -36.14
CA LYS A 180 -12.74 -14.77 -36.71
C LYS A 180 -12.48 -13.55 -35.82
N SER A 181 -11.38 -12.86 -36.05
CA SER A 181 -11.00 -11.63 -35.34
C SER A 181 -12.08 -10.55 -35.28
N LYS A 182 -12.86 -10.38 -36.35
CA LYS A 182 -13.99 -9.44 -36.41
C LYS A 182 -15.09 -9.71 -35.38
N ASP A 183 -15.15 -10.92 -34.84
CA ASP A 183 -16.13 -11.33 -33.82
C ASP A 183 -15.66 -10.92 -32.40
N PHE A 184 -14.47 -10.32 -32.30
CA PHE A 184 -13.84 -9.80 -31.10
C PHE A 184 -13.46 -8.35 -31.32
N PRO A 185 -14.44 -7.44 -31.33
CA PRO A 185 -14.12 -6.04 -31.47
C PRO A 185 -13.21 -5.60 -30.34
N PHE A 186 -12.22 -4.75 -30.63
CA PHE A 186 -11.24 -4.31 -29.61
C PHE A 186 -11.94 -3.71 -28.38
N PHE A 187 -13.08 -3.05 -28.59
CA PHE A 187 -13.90 -2.45 -27.55
C PHE A 187 -14.51 -3.46 -26.58
N TRP A 188 -14.54 -4.76 -26.88
CA TRP A 188 -14.94 -5.76 -25.88
C TRP A 188 -13.96 -5.80 -24.72
N TYR A 189 -12.68 -5.56 -25.01
CA TYR A 189 -11.57 -5.63 -24.08
C TYR A 189 -11.21 -4.29 -23.48
N ASP A 190 -11.96 -3.26 -23.81
CA ASP A 190 -11.81 -1.95 -23.23
C ASP A 190 -12.38 -1.96 -21.80
N GLY A 191 -11.53 -1.63 -20.81
CA GLY A 191 -11.91 -1.53 -19.41
C GLY A 191 -12.96 -0.45 -19.13
N HIS A 192 -13.15 0.50 -20.05
CA HIS A 192 -14.24 1.48 -20.02
C HIS A 192 -15.55 0.94 -20.59
N ASN A 193 -15.50 -0.07 -21.47
CA ASN A 193 -16.62 -0.39 -22.32
C ASN A 193 -17.47 -1.52 -21.71
N GLN A 194 -18.42 -1.05 -20.90
CA GLN A 194 -19.51 -1.74 -20.21
C GLN A 194 -19.45 -1.80 -18.68
N SER A 195 -18.97 -0.74 -18.05
CA SER A 195 -19.83 -0.10 -17.04
C SER A 195 -21.02 0.53 -17.77
N ILE A 196 -21.94 -0.27 -18.33
CA ILE A 196 -23.27 0.24 -18.65
C ILE A 196 -23.87 0.53 -17.28
N ALA A 197 -23.71 1.79 -16.85
CA ALA A 197 -24.60 2.47 -15.96
C ALA A 197 -26.00 2.39 -16.59
N LEU A 198 -26.67 1.25 -16.41
CA LEU A 198 -28.08 1.35 -16.10
C LEU A 198 -28.11 2.29 -14.89
N PRO A 199 -28.88 3.39 -14.92
CA PRO A 199 -28.98 4.28 -13.77
C PRO A 199 -29.21 3.37 -12.57
N TYR A 200 -28.23 3.32 -11.66
CA TYR A 200 -28.19 2.35 -10.57
C TYR A 200 -29.60 2.32 -9.97
N PRO A 201 -30.41 1.27 -10.17
CA PRO A 201 -31.58 1.14 -9.34
C PRO A 201 -30.99 1.04 -7.94
N LYS A 202 -31.33 2.01 -7.08
CA LYS A 202 -30.98 2.02 -5.66
C LYS A 202 -31.00 0.57 -5.19
N TRP A 203 -29.91 0.11 -4.58
CA TRP A 203 -29.81 -1.22 -3.99
C TRP A 203 -31.18 -1.65 -3.47
N ILE A 204 -31.79 -2.69 -4.05
CA ILE A 204 -33.15 -3.07 -3.68
C ILE A 204 -33.03 -3.84 -2.37
N PRO A 205 -33.39 -3.25 -1.21
CA PRO A 205 -33.35 -3.99 0.05
C PRO A 205 -34.38 -5.12 -0.01
N PHE A 206 -34.18 -6.15 0.82
CA PHE A 206 -35.28 -7.05 1.13
C PHE A 206 -36.34 -6.23 1.88
N SER A 207 -37.52 -6.08 1.29
CA SER A 207 -38.64 -5.41 1.95
C SER A 207 -39.15 -6.26 3.13
N SER A 208 -39.74 -5.61 4.12
CA SER A 208 -40.42 -6.32 5.23
C SER A 208 -41.58 -7.21 4.76
N LYS A 209 -42.06 -6.99 3.53
CA LYS A 209 -43.12 -7.74 2.86
C LYS A 209 -42.62 -8.92 2.03
N SER A 210 -41.31 -9.06 1.79
CA SER A 210 -40.75 -10.21 1.05
C SER A 210 -40.99 -11.52 1.81
N LEU A 211 -41.35 -12.59 1.08
CA LEU A 211 -41.42 -13.95 1.63
C LEU A 211 -40.05 -14.43 2.16
N LEU A 212 -38.96 -14.01 1.52
CA LEU A 212 -37.61 -14.44 1.87
C LEU A 212 -37.01 -13.55 2.97
N LYS A 213 -37.56 -13.64 4.18
CA LYS A 213 -37.01 -12.90 5.34
C LYS A 213 -35.61 -13.40 5.68
N ARG A 214 -34.63 -12.50 5.63
CA ARG A 214 -33.25 -12.80 6.06
C ARG A 214 -33.21 -13.10 7.56
N LEU A 215 -32.43 -14.10 7.92
CA LEU A 215 -32.07 -14.48 9.28
C LEU A 215 -30.92 -13.63 9.78
N ASP A 216 -31.02 -13.22 11.04
CA ASP A 216 -29.92 -12.60 11.76
C ASP A 216 -28.95 -13.69 12.24
N LEU A 217 -27.75 -13.75 11.68
CA LEU A 217 -26.71 -14.70 12.05
C LEU A 217 -26.24 -14.56 13.48
N ASN A 218 -26.62 -13.53 14.23
CA ASN A 218 -26.29 -13.43 15.65
C ASN A 218 -27.46 -13.78 16.57
N LYS A 219 -28.67 -13.94 16.03
CA LYS A 219 -29.88 -14.21 16.80
C LYS A 219 -30.63 -15.48 16.39
N ALA A 220 -30.40 -15.98 15.17
CA ALA A 220 -31.10 -17.16 14.65
C ALA A 220 -30.87 -18.38 15.54
N THR A 221 -31.94 -19.04 15.96
CA THR A 221 -31.88 -20.24 16.80
C THR A 221 -31.30 -21.44 16.04
N GLU A 222 -30.94 -22.51 16.75
CA GLU A 222 -30.60 -23.79 16.11
C GLU A 222 -31.72 -24.26 15.17
N GLU A 223 -32.98 -24.10 15.61
CA GLU A 223 -34.15 -24.43 14.81
C GLU A 223 -34.22 -23.58 13.53
N ASP A 224 -33.99 -22.26 13.62
CA ASP A 224 -33.98 -21.38 12.44
C ASP A 224 -32.89 -21.76 11.43
N LEU A 225 -31.70 -22.09 11.92
CA LEU A 225 -30.56 -22.49 11.10
C LEU A 225 -30.78 -23.88 10.48
N SER A 226 -31.38 -24.82 11.20
CA SER A 226 -31.70 -26.16 10.69
C SER A 226 -32.68 -26.13 9.51
N LYS A 227 -33.47 -25.05 9.39
CA LYS A 227 -34.37 -24.83 8.26
C LYS A 227 -33.63 -24.40 6.98
N VAL A 228 -32.38 -23.96 7.08
CA VAL A 228 -31.55 -23.54 5.94
C VAL A 228 -31.04 -24.77 5.18
N PRO A 229 -31.34 -24.91 3.88
CA PRO A 229 -30.90 -26.04 3.08
C PRO A 229 -29.37 -26.16 3.02
N GLY A 230 -28.86 -27.37 3.23
CA GLY A 230 -27.42 -27.68 3.24
C GLY A 230 -26.70 -27.26 4.52
N MET A 231 -27.39 -26.65 5.49
CA MET A 231 -26.81 -26.28 6.78
C MET A 231 -27.00 -27.45 7.75
N GLU A 232 -25.94 -28.24 7.92
CA GLU A 232 -25.94 -29.47 8.73
C GLU A 232 -25.69 -29.19 10.22
N GLY A 233 -26.07 -30.16 11.08
CA GLY A 233 -25.96 -30.04 12.54
C GLY A 233 -24.55 -29.66 13.03
N GLU A 234 -23.50 -30.28 12.50
CA GLU A 234 -22.12 -29.96 12.92
C GLU A 234 -21.75 -28.49 12.62
N PHE A 235 -22.13 -27.99 11.44
CA PHE A 235 -21.85 -26.59 11.06
C PHE A 235 -22.70 -25.61 11.86
N ILE A 236 -23.97 -25.94 12.13
CA ILE A 236 -24.83 -25.16 13.03
C ILE A 236 -24.17 -25.06 14.42
N GLN A 237 -23.65 -26.16 14.94
CA GLN A 237 -22.93 -26.15 16.22
C GLN A 237 -21.65 -25.30 16.16
N LYS A 238 -20.92 -25.27 15.03
CA LYS A 238 -19.81 -24.33 14.82
C LYS A 238 -20.27 -22.88 14.89
N ILE A 239 -21.40 -22.54 14.26
CA ILE A 239 -22.00 -21.20 14.31
C ILE A 239 -22.37 -20.83 15.77
N LEU A 240 -23.10 -21.70 16.46
CA LEU A 240 -23.54 -21.46 17.84
C LEU A 240 -22.36 -21.34 18.82
N LYS A 241 -21.36 -22.22 18.68
CA LYS A 241 -20.12 -22.18 19.46
C LYS A 241 -19.34 -20.89 19.19
N TYR A 242 -19.24 -20.47 17.92
CA TYR A 242 -18.59 -19.23 17.54
C TYR A 242 -19.25 -18.02 18.19
N ARG A 243 -20.58 -17.91 18.15
CA ARG A 243 -21.32 -16.82 18.84
C ARG A 243 -21.03 -16.79 20.33
N LYS A 244 -21.06 -17.96 20.99
CA LYS A 244 -20.83 -18.07 22.43
C LYS A 244 -19.41 -17.65 22.82
N ILE A 245 -18.41 -18.04 22.04
CA ILE A 245 -16.99 -17.81 22.35
C ILE A 245 -16.52 -16.44 21.84
N GLN A 246 -16.90 -16.04 20.63
CA GLN A 246 -16.40 -14.86 19.90
C GLN A 246 -17.40 -13.69 19.86
N GLY A 247 -18.61 -13.86 20.40
CA GLY A 247 -19.62 -12.81 20.51
C GLY A 247 -20.61 -12.78 19.34
N GLY A 248 -20.23 -13.26 18.16
CA GLY A 248 -21.05 -13.28 16.95
C GLY A 248 -20.26 -12.91 15.70
N PHE A 249 -20.96 -12.75 14.59
CA PHE A 249 -20.42 -12.44 13.27
C PHE A 249 -20.63 -10.97 12.91
N GLU A 250 -19.71 -10.37 12.17
CA GLU A 250 -19.88 -9.02 11.59
C GLU A 250 -20.59 -9.04 10.22
N GLY A 251 -20.75 -10.23 9.65
CA GLY A 251 -21.50 -10.45 8.42
C GLY A 251 -21.53 -11.94 8.01
N PRO A 252 -22.42 -12.33 7.08
CA PRO A 252 -22.51 -13.71 6.59
C PRO A 252 -21.23 -14.28 5.99
N GLU A 253 -20.39 -13.41 5.46
CA GLU A 253 -19.09 -13.73 4.92
C GLU A 253 -18.11 -14.32 5.96
N GLU A 254 -18.25 -13.98 7.25
CA GLU A 254 -17.42 -14.54 8.32
C GLU A 254 -17.74 -16.02 8.60
N LEU A 255 -18.77 -16.61 7.96
CA LEU A 255 -18.94 -18.06 7.93
C LEU A 255 -17.72 -18.77 7.31
N GLN A 256 -16.91 -18.08 6.50
CA GLN A 256 -15.63 -18.57 6.00
C GLN A 256 -14.63 -18.88 7.14
N LEU A 257 -14.71 -18.16 8.27
CA LEU A 257 -13.88 -18.41 9.45
C LEU A 257 -14.15 -19.77 10.09
N LEU A 258 -15.30 -20.39 9.77
CA LEU A 258 -15.70 -21.71 10.25
C LEU A 258 -15.29 -22.83 9.29
N GLY A 259 -14.52 -22.51 8.24
CA GLY A 259 -14.03 -23.46 7.24
C GLY A 259 -14.99 -23.69 6.08
N GLU A 260 -16.03 -22.87 5.94
CA GLU A 260 -17.01 -23.03 4.88
C GLU A 260 -16.52 -22.48 3.53
N SER A 261 -16.97 -23.10 2.44
CA SER A 261 -16.55 -22.68 1.10
C SER A 261 -17.26 -21.39 0.67
N ILE A 262 -16.56 -20.53 -0.08
CA ILE A 262 -17.14 -19.32 -0.69
C ILE A 262 -18.37 -19.66 -1.55
N ARG A 263 -18.38 -20.79 -2.26
CA ARG A 263 -19.52 -21.22 -3.08
C ARG A 263 -20.77 -21.46 -2.22
N GLN A 264 -20.60 -22.10 -1.07
CA GLN A 264 -21.70 -22.37 -0.14
C GLN A 264 -22.17 -21.07 0.55
N ILE A 265 -21.24 -20.22 0.97
CA ILE A 265 -21.54 -18.90 1.53
C ILE A 265 -22.28 -18.03 0.51
N GLU A 266 -21.86 -18.01 -0.75
CA GLU A 266 -22.55 -17.32 -1.84
C GLU A 266 -23.97 -17.84 -2.01
N ALA A 267 -24.19 -19.16 -1.93
CA ALA A 267 -25.52 -19.76 -1.99
C ALA A 267 -26.40 -19.33 -0.79
N TRP A 268 -25.83 -19.20 0.41
CA TRP A 268 -26.53 -18.76 1.63
C TRP A 268 -26.63 -17.24 1.82
N SER A 269 -25.83 -16.46 1.10
CA SER A 269 -25.71 -15.00 1.29
C SER A 269 -27.03 -14.25 1.17
N CYS A 270 -27.99 -14.84 0.44
CA CYS A 270 -29.35 -14.31 0.30
C CYS A 270 -30.23 -14.48 1.54
N LEU A 271 -29.90 -15.42 2.43
CA LEU A 271 -30.72 -15.77 3.60
C LEU A 271 -30.26 -15.13 4.89
N PHE A 272 -29.08 -14.54 4.94
CA PHE A 272 -28.47 -14.12 6.20
C PHE A 272 -28.06 -12.65 6.17
N TYR A 273 -28.21 -11.96 7.29
CA TYR A 273 -27.45 -10.76 7.65
C TYR A 273 -26.84 -10.98 9.03
N ALA A 274 -25.98 -10.10 9.52
CA ALA A 274 -25.52 -10.16 10.91
C ALA A 274 -25.79 -8.81 11.57
N SER A 275 -26.49 -8.80 12.70
CA SER A 275 -26.60 -7.58 13.52
C SER A 275 -25.28 -7.32 14.26
N HIS A 276 -24.92 -6.06 14.44
CA HIS A 276 -23.67 -5.67 15.09
C HIS A 276 -23.48 -6.35 16.46
N VAL A 277 -22.27 -6.83 16.72
CA VAL A 277 -21.89 -7.54 17.95
C VAL A 277 -21.07 -6.63 18.86
N SER A 278 -21.41 -6.53 20.15
CA SER A 278 -20.71 -5.62 21.07
C SER A 278 -19.33 -6.10 21.54
N LYS A 279 -18.89 -7.31 21.18
CA LYS A 279 -17.68 -7.92 21.74
C LYS A 279 -16.44 -7.42 21.01
N LYS A 280 -15.53 -6.80 21.77
CA LYS A 280 -14.24 -6.32 21.26
C LYS A 280 -13.36 -7.48 20.78
N LYS A 281 -12.83 -7.39 19.55
CA LYS A 281 -11.69 -8.23 19.09
C LYS A 281 -10.37 -7.74 19.70
N GLU A 282 -9.25 -8.45 19.51
CA GLU A 282 -7.96 -7.97 20.03
C GLU A 282 -7.49 -6.76 19.23
N TRP A 283 -7.54 -6.84 17.90
CA TRP A 283 -7.07 -5.79 17.00
C TRP A 283 -8.13 -5.37 16.00
N THR A 284 -8.21 -4.06 15.76
CA THR A 284 -8.78 -3.49 14.54
C THR A 284 -7.71 -2.65 13.85
N CYS A 285 -7.31 -3.09 12.66
CA CYS A 285 -6.38 -2.38 11.77
C CYS A 285 -7.20 -1.67 10.69
N LEU A 286 -7.06 -0.35 10.60
CA LEU A 286 -7.72 0.48 9.61
C LEU A 286 -6.68 0.99 8.61
N VAL A 287 -6.88 0.71 7.33
CA VAL A 287 -6.01 1.18 6.25
C VAL A 287 -6.78 2.20 5.41
N TYR A 288 -6.28 3.43 5.41
CA TYR A 288 -6.84 4.56 4.67
C TYR A 288 -5.99 4.77 3.43
N ILE A 289 -6.48 4.28 2.30
CA ILE A 289 -5.77 4.20 1.03
C ILE A 289 -6.32 5.28 0.10
N ASN A 290 -5.52 6.30 -0.15
CA ASN A 290 -5.86 7.29 -1.16
C ASN A 290 -5.19 6.92 -2.49
N GLY A 291 -5.91 6.18 -3.33
CA GLY A 291 -5.50 5.86 -4.70
C GLY A 291 -6.13 6.80 -5.73
N ASP A 292 -6.63 7.97 -5.32
CA ASP A 292 -7.04 9.04 -6.24
C ASP A 292 -5.80 9.83 -6.70
N ASN A 293 -4.87 9.13 -7.35
CA ASN A 293 -3.61 9.63 -7.91
C ASN A 293 -2.87 8.50 -8.63
N ASP A 294 -1.58 8.72 -8.91
CA ASP A 294 -0.74 7.80 -9.66
C ASP A 294 -0.30 6.52 -8.95
N LEU A 295 -0.59 6.39 -7.66
CA LEU A 295 -0.33 5.17 -6.90
C LEU A 295 -1.55 4.21 -6.87
N GLU A 296 -2.71 4.56 -7.45
CA GLU A 296 -3.89 3.68 -7.58
C GLU A 296 -3.55 2.20 -7.90
N PRO A 297 -2.63 1.91 -8.84
CA PRO A 297 -1.94 0.65 -8.95
C PRO A 297 -1.63 -0.16 -7.68
N ALA A 298 -0.81 0.42 -6.81
CA ALA A 298 -0.25 -0.20 -5.62
C ALA A 298 -1.32 -0.30 -4.53
N ALA A 299 -2.22 0.69 -4.44
CA ALA A 299 -3.40 0.65 -3.58
C ALA A 299 -4.21 -0.65 -3.74
N LEU A 300 -4.42 -1.11 -4.98
CA LEU A 300 -5.15 -2.34 -5.25
C LEU A 300 -4.32 -3.60 -4.97
N ASP A 301 -3.01 -3.57 -5.25
CA ASP A 301 -2.12 -4.68 -4.95
C ASP A 301 -2.01 -4.91 -3.43
N ASP A 302 -1.95 -3.83 -2.64
CA ASP A 302 -1.93 -3.87 -1.18
C ASP A 302 -3.21 -4.45 -0.58
N ILE A 303 -4.38 -4.11 -1.12
CA ILE A 303 -5.63 -4.75 -0.69
C ILE A 303 -5.57 -6.26 -0.95
N ASN A 304 -5.07 -6.69 -2.10
CA ASN A 304 -4.89 -8.11 -2.40
C ASN A 304 -3.86 -8.78 -1.48
N GLU A 305 -2.81 -8.07 -1.06
CA GLU A 305 -1.89 -8.57 -0.03
C GLU A 305 -2.61 -8.80 1.29
N MET A 306 -3.44 -7.86 1.73
CA MET A 306 -4.26 -8.01 2.93
C MET A 306 -5.22 -9.20 2.81
N GLU A 307 -5.80 -9.44 1.63
CA GLU A 307 -6.66 -10.59 1.35
C GLU A 307 -5.93 -11.93 1.47
N ARG A 308 -4.61 -12.01 1.30
CA ARG A 308 -3.87 -13.28 1.55
C ARG A 308 -3.97 -13.74 3.00
N VAL A 309 -4.16 -12.79 3.93
CA VAL A 309 -4.27 -13.04 5.36
C VAL A 309 -5.74 -13.09 5.79
N GLY A 310 -6.49 -12.04 5.45
CA GLY A 310 -7.87 -11.82 5.84
C GLY A 310 -8.07 -11.49 7.33
N SER A 311 -9.20 -10.88 7.64
CA SER A 311 -9.67 -10.73 9.02
C SER A 311 -9.92 -12.10 9.67
N THR A 312 -9.92 -12.14 11.00
CA THR A 312 -10.12 -13.34 11.80
C THR A 312 -11.11 -13.09 12.95
N SER A 313 -11.33 -14.10 13.79
CA SER A 313 -12.12 -13.95 15.02
C SER A 313 -11.47 -13.01 16.06
N LYS A 314 -10.19 -12.67 15.90
CA LYS A 314 -9.42 -11.81 16.82
C LYS A 314 -8.84 -10.55 16.18
N LEU A 315 -8.88 -10.45 14.85
CA LEU A 315 -8.31 -9.34 14.07
C LEU A 315 -9.35 -8.85 13.07
N ASN A 316 -9.64 -7.56 13.06
CA ASN A 316 -10.34 -6.89 11.97
C ASN A 316 -9.33 -6.16 11.09
N ILE A 317 -9.39 -6.38 9.78
CA ILE A 317 -8.67 -5.61 8.77
C ILE A 317 -9.73 -4.86 7.94
N LEU A 318 -9.69 -3.55 8.02
CA LEU A 318 -10.65 -2.65 7.40
C LEU A 318 -9.94 -1.73 6.43
N VAL A 319 -10.46 -1.60 5.22
CA VAL A 319 -9.91 -0.70 4.21
C VAL A 319 -10.96 0.33 3.83
N GLN A 320 -10.57 1.61 3.78
CA GLN A 320 -11.24 2.59 2.92
C GLN A 320 -10.27 2.92 1.81
N VAL A 321 -10.70 2.74 0.57
CA VAL A 321 -9.92 3.06 -0.62
C VAL A 321 -10.71 4.03 -1.47
N ASP A 322 -10.06 5.10 -1.92
CA ASP A 322 -10.56 5.96 -2.97
C ASP A 322 -9.75 5.76 -4.25
N ARG A 323 -10.42 5.83 -5.39
CA ARG A 323 -9.84 5.63 -6.71
C ARG A 323 -10.28 6.78 -7.59
N PHE A 324 -9.34 7.28 -8.38
CA PHE A 324 -9.55 8.45 -9.23
C PHE A 324 -10.86 8.43 -10.02
N GLU A 325 -11.77 9.38 -9.72
CA GLU A 325 -12.91 9.68 -10.57
C GLU A 325 -12.53 10.74 -11.60
N GLY A 326 -12.24 10.30 -12.83
CA GLY A 326 -11.91 11.20 -13.93
C GLY A 326 -12.99 12.28 -14.14
N LYS A 327 -12.75 13.49 -13.60
CA LYS A 327 -13.57 14.66 -13.92
C LYS A 327 -13.41 14.96 -15.40
N GLN A 328 -14.54 15.08 -16.09
CA GLN A 328 -14.63 15.36 -17.52
C GLN A 328 -13.60 16.42 -17.94
N GLY A 329 -12.64 16.00 -18.78
CA GLY A 329 -11.83 16.86 -19.62
C GLY A 329 -10.74 17.67 -18.92
N LYS A 330 -9.62 17.04 -18.52
CA LYS A 330 -8.33 17.65 -18.89
C LYS A 330 -8.23 17.57 -20.42
N ILE A 331 -7.99 18.70 -21.08
CA ILE A 331 -7.63 18.70 -22.50
C ILE A 331 -6.34 17.87 -22.61
N LEU A 332 -6.47 16.69 -23.20
CA LEU A 332 -5.36 15.81 -23.50
C LEU A 332 -4.39 16.59 -24.40
N GLU A 333 -3.13 16.77 -23.97
CA GLU A 333 -2.08 17.33 -24.83
C GLU A 333 -2.06 16.61 -26.19
N GLU A 334 -1.72 17.34 -27.26
CA GLU A 334 -1.76 16.86 -28.65
C GLU A 334 -0.93 15.58 -28.90
N LYS A 335 0.06 15.29 -28.05
CA LYS A 335 0.84 14.05 -28.07
C LYS A 335 0.00 12.80 -27.74
N TYR A 336 -1.08 12.94 -26.96
CA TYR A 336 -1.99 11.86 -26.56
C TYR A 336 -3.09 11.57 -27.59
N LEU A 337 -3.43 12.55 -28.45
CA LEU A 337 -4.31 12.32 -29.60
C LEU A 337 -3.68 11.40 -30.65
N ARG A 338 -2.34 11.25 -30.63
CA ARG A 338 -1.60 10.35 -31.54
C ARG A 338 -1.45 8.92 -31.01
N ASN A 339 -1.70 8.70 -29.71
CA ASN A 339 -1.71 7.37 -29.09
C ASN A 339 -2.78 7.33 -27.97
N PRO A 340 -4.02 6.92 -28.29
CA PRO A 340 -5.12 6.82 -27.32
C PRO A 340 -4.92 5.72 -26.25
N TYR A 341 -3.78 5.01 -26.29
CA TYR A 341 -3.41 3.95 -25.35
C TYR A 341 -2.06 4.20 -24.66
N ALA A 342 -1.56 5.44 -24.65
CA ALA A 342 -0.59 5.79 -23.63
C ALA A 342 -1.29 5.54 -22.27
N PRO A 343 -0.76 4.65 -21.39
CA PRO A 343 -1.29 4.58 -20.04
C PRO A 343 -1.27 5.99 -19.50
N LEU A 344 -2.42 6.51 -19.07
CA LEU A 344 -2.39 7.72 -18.26
C LEU A 344 -1.42 7.38 -17.11
N PRO A 345 -0.34 8.16 -16.89
CA PRO A 345 0.58 7.88 -15.79
C PRO A 345 -0.28 7.87 -14.53
N GLY A 346 -0.44 6.71 -13.90
CA GLY A 346 -1.15 6.59 -12.65
C GLY A 346 -2.47 5.82 -12.55
N TYR A 347 -3.14 5.50 -13.67
CA TYR A 347 -4.56 5.09 -13.59
C TYR A 347 -4.80 3.67 -14.13
N THR A 348 -5.62 2.87 -13.44
CA THR A 348 -5.79 1.44 -13.75
C THR A 348 -7.25 0.98 -13.83
N PHE A 349 -7.62 0.19 -14.85
CA PHE A 349 -8.94 -0.49 -14.93
C PHE A 349 -9.00 -1.80 -14.13
N ARG A 350 -8.13 -1.94 -13.12
CA ARG A 350 -8.09 -3.11 -12.23
C ARG A 350 -9.36 -3.21 -11.38
N ASP A 351 -9.58 -4.42 -10.87
CA ASP A 351 -10.78 -4.82 -10.13
C ASP A 351 -12.06 -4.69 -10.99
N ASP A 352 -13.09 -3.94 -10.56
CA ASP A 352 -14.32 -3.71 -11.33
C ASP A 352 -14.36 -2.38 -12.09
N GLY A 353 -13.25 -1.63 -12.09
CA GLY A 353 -13.20 -0.28 -12.64
C GLY A 353 -14.04 0.73 -11.87
N PHE A 354 -14.32 0.49 -10.58
CA PHE A 354 -14.94 1.49 -9.73
C PHE A 354 -14.08 2.73 -9.61
N HIS A 355 -14.75 3.87 -9.50
CA HIS A 355 -14.18 5.15 -9.13
C HIS A 355 -14.87 5.63 -7.85
N GLY A 356 -14.24 6.57 -7.16
CA GLY A 356 -14.68 7.05 -5.86
C GLY A 356 -14.39 6.05 -4.73
N ALA A 357 -14.79 6.42 -3.52
CA ALA A 357 -14.42 5.72 -2.31
C ALA A 357 -15.36 4.54 -1.97
N ARG A 358 -14.73 3.48 -1.46
CA ARG A 358 -15.39 2.28 -0.93
C ARG A 358 -14.77 1.85 0.39
N ARG A 359 -15.58 1.16 1.21
CA ARG A 359 -15.12 0.49 2.44
C ARG A 359 -15.24 -1.01 2.33
N TYR A 360 -14.19 -1.70 2.73
CA TYR A 360 -14.12 -3.16 2.72
C TYR A 360 -13.83 -3.72 4.11
N TYR A 361 -14.47 -4.84 4.40
CA TYR A 361 -14.05 -5.77 5.43
C TYR A 361 -13.23 -6.87 4.77
N ILE A 362 -11.94 -6.90 5.08
CA ILE A 362 -11.01 -7.75 4.35
C ILE A 362 -11.16 -9.20 4.77
N LEU A 363 -11.39 -10.09 3.81
CA LEU A 363 -11.47 -11.53 4.02
C LEU A 363 -10.37 -12.27 3.29
N LYS A 364 -10.14 -13.51 3.73
CA LYS A 364 -9.10 -14.30 3.13
C LYS A 364 -9.50 -14.73 1.72
N ASP A 365 -8.70 -14.38 0.73
CA ASP A 365 -8.81 -14.82 -0.65
C ASP A 365 -7.41 -15.22 -1.19
N GLN A 366 -7.37 -15.81 -2.37
CA GLN A 366 -6.16 -16.34 -3.01
C GLN A 366 -5.98 -15.82 -4.45
N ASP A 367 -6.91 -15.02 -4.94
CA ASP A 367 -6.87 -14.31 -6.20
C ASP A 367 -6.02 -13.05 -6.00
N PRO A 368 -4.77 -13.01 -6.49
CA PRO A 368 -3.88 -11.90 -6.25
C PRO A 368 -4.25 -10.64 -7.05
N SER A 369 -5.39 -10.66 -7.76
CA SER A 369 -5.69 -9.68 -8.79
C SER A 369 -7.06 -9.01 -8.66
N ARG A 370 -7.84 -9.37 -7.64
CA ARG A 370 -9.21 -8.89 -7.46
C ARG A 370 -9.54 -8.74 -5.99
N ILE A 371 -10.22 -7.65 -5.67
CA ILE A 371 -10.75 -7.44 -4.33
C ILE A 371 -12.03 -8.27 -4.21
N ARG A 372 -11.97 -9.38 -3.49
CA ARG A 372 -13.14 -10.24 -3.20
C ARG A 372 -13.69 -10.06 -1.80
N SER A 373 -13.04 -9.20 -1.03
CA SER A 373 -13.46 -8.75 0.29
C SER A 373 -14.84 -8.11 0.27
N VAL A 374 -15.45 -8.06 1.45
CA VAL A 374 -16.83 -7.62 1.55
C VAL A 374 -16.92 -6.12 1.52
N LEU A 375 -17.49 -5.62 0.42
CA LEU A 375 -17.94 -4.25 0.30
C LEU A 375 -18.98 -3.94 1.38
N LYS A 376 -18.61 -3.06 2.31
CA LYS A 376 -19.47 -2.60 3.41
C LYS A 376 -20.21 -1.32 3.07
N GLU A 377 -19.56 -0.41 2.34
CA GLU A 377 -20.14 0.88 1.97
C GLU A 377 -19.54 1.37 0.65
N GLU A 378 -20.38 1.83 -0.27
CA GLU A 378 -19.98 2.65 -1.41
C GLU A 378 -20.25 4.11 -1.03
N LEU A 379 -19.19 4.91 -0.94
CA LEU A 379 -19.26 6.30 -0.53
C LEU A 379 -19.39 7.25 -1.74
N GLY A 380 -19.03 6.77 -2.93
CA GLY A 380 -18.77 7.64 -4.09
C GLY A 380 -17.51 8.47 -3.87
N GLU A 381 -17.29 9.48 -4.69
CA GLU A 381 -16.17 10.42 -4.52
C GLU A 381 -16.08 11.02 -3.10
N VAL A 382 -14.92 10.92 -2.46
CA VAL A 382 -14.67 11.48 -1.12
C VAL A 382 -13.35 12.25 -1.14
N ASP A 383 -13.34 13.50 -0.64
CA ASP A 383 -12.08 14.24 -0.43
C ASP A 383 -11.21 13.51 0.61
N MET A 384 -10.28 12.68 0.15
CA MET A 384 -9.39 11.89 0.98
C MET A 384 -8.32 12.75 1.66
N GLY A 385 -8.05 13.94 1.11
CA GLY A 385 -7.28 15.01 1.71
C GLY A 385 -7.98 15.76 2.87
N SER A 386 -9.20 15.37 3.24
CA SER A 386 -10.00 16.04 4.28
C SER A 386 -9.90 15.39 5.66
N PRO A 387 -9.75 16.19 6.74
CA PRO A 387 -9.79 15.66 8.11
C PRO A 387 -11.14 15.02 8.46
N LYS A 388 -12.23 15.46 7.80
CA LYS A 388 -13.57 14.91 8.04
C LYS A 388 -13.69 13.48 7.50
N SER A 389 -13.11 13.22 6.32
CA SER A 389 -13.13 11.90 5.68
C SER A 389 -12.34 10.89 6.50
N LEU A 390 -11.12 11.27 6.91
CA LEU A 390 -10.29 10.46 7.80
C LEU A 390 -10.98 10.19 9.15
N ALA A 391 -11.54 11.22 9.80
CA ALA A 391 -12.29 11.06 11.06
C ALA A 391 -13.53 10.17 10.89
N ALA A 392 -14.25 10.29 9.77
CA ALA A 392 -15.42 9.48 9.48
C ALA A 392 -15.05 8.00 9.34
N PHE A 393 -13.96 7.68 8.63
CA PHE A 393 -13.46 6.31 8.50
C PHE A 393 -13.06 5.72 9.85
N MET A 394 -12.26 6.47 10.63
CA MET A 394 -11.85 6.05 11.97
C MET A 394 -13.04 5.77 12.89
N LYS A 395 -14.01 6.69 12.96
CA LYS A 395 -15.24 6.50 13.76
C LYS A 395 -16.04 5.31 13.28
N TRP A 396 -16.19 5.13 11.96
CA TRP A 396 -16.89 3.99 11.39
C TRP A 396 -16.24 2.66 11.81
N GLY A 397 -14.91 2.55 11.72
CA GLY A 397 -14.20 1.34 12.14
C GLY A 397 -14.31 1.08 13.64
N ILE A 398 -14.20 2.11 14.49
CA ILE A 398 -14.38 1.98 15.94
C ILE A 398 -15.80 1.54 16.30
N GLN A 399 -16.81 2.13 15.64
CA GLN A 399 -18.23 1.87 15.91
C GLN A 399 -18.65 0.47 15.48
N ASN A 400 -18.21 0.03 14.30
CA ASN A 400 -18.67 -1.22 13.69
C ASN A 400 -17.76 -2.42 13.97
N TYR A 401 -16.51 -2.18 14.39
CA TYR A 401 -15.51 -3.22 14.63
C TYR A 401 -14.71 -2.89 15.90
N PRO A 402 -15.35 -2.93 17.07
CA PRO A 402 -14.70 -2.54 18.31
C PRO A 402 -13.56 -3.52 18.66
N ALA A 403 -12.44 -3.00 19.18
CA ALA A 403 -11.28 -3.81 19.55
C ALA A 403 -10.55 -3.28 20.79
N ARG A 404 -9.63 -4.09 21.33
CA ARG A 404 -8.74 -3.70 22.43
C ARG A 404 -7.63 -2.76 21.96
N HIS A 405 -7.03 -3.05 20.81
CA HIS A 405 -6.00 -2.23 20.18
C HIS A 405 -6.41 -1.75 18.78
N TYR A 406 -5.96 -0.55 18.42
CA TYR A 406 -6.22 0.05 17.12
C TYR A 406 -4.92 0.50 16.44
N ALA A 407 -4.72 0.03 15.22
CA ALA A 407 -3.68 0.52 14.31
C ALA A 407 -4.35 1.27 13.14
N LEU A 408 -3.84 2.46 12.82
CA LEU A 408 -4.22 3.21 11.63
C LEU A 408 -3.03 3.23 10.68
N PHE A 409 -3.27 2.91 9.41
CA PHE A 409 -2.31 3.02 8.31
C PHE A 409 -2.83 4.12 7.38
N ILE A 410 -2.04 5.16 7.15
CA ILE A 410 -2.33 6.20 6.15
C ILE A 410 -1.38 5.96 4.99
N TRP A 411 -1.95 5.56 3.86
CA TRP A 411 -1.24 5.13 2.67
C TRP A 411 -1.44 6.16 1.57
N ASP A 412 -0.33 6.68 1.01
CA ASP A 412 -0.24 7.49 -0.22
C ASP A 412 1.20 8.07 -0.39
N HIS A 413 1.37 9.04 -1.29
CA HIS A 413 2.43 10.04 -1.26
C HIS A 413 2.56 10.79 0.07
N GLY A 414 3.81 11.05 0.44
CA GLY A 414 4.18 11.85 1.61
C GLY A 414 5.17 12.97 1.27
N THR A 415 5.04 14.11 1.94
CA THR A 415 5.92 15.29 1.78
C THR A 415 6.46 15.78 3.12
N GLY A 416 6.61 14.86 4.08
CA GLY A 416 7.02 15.15 5.45
C GLY A 416 6.04 16.11 6.12
N TRP A 417 6.57 17.17 6.75
CA TRP A 417 5.75 18.12 7.51
C TRP A 417 4.71 18.88 6.66
N LYS A 418 4.88 18.91 5.33
CA LYS A 418 3.94 19.56 4.41
C LYS A 418 2.65 18.74 4.20
N GLY A 419 2.62 17.46 4.59
CA GLY A 419 1.41 16.62 4.53
C GLY A 419 1.58 15.32 3.74
N VAL A 420 0.48 14.58 3.65
CA VAL A 420 0.36 13.20 3.13
C VAL A 420 -1.02 13.01 2.51
N SER A 421 -1.27 11.91 1.78
CA SER A 421 -2.59 11.58 1.21
C SER A 421 -3.07 12.64 0.22
N TYR A 422 -2.40 12.76 -0.93
CA TYR A 422 -2.73 13.71 -1.98
C TYR A 422 -3.82 13.18 -2.91
N ASP A 423 -5.00 13.77 -2.82
CA ASP A 423 -6.18 13.49 -3.62
C ASP A 423 -6.17 14.41 -4.86
N GLU A 424 -6.00 13.83 -6.04
CA GLU A 424 -5.91 14.56 -7.30
C GLU A 424 -7.25 15.14 -7.73
N SER A 425 -8.34 14.39 -7.58
CA SER A 425 -9.69 14.84 -7.92
C SER A 425 -10.08 16.06 -7.11
N ASN A 426 -9.69 16.15 -5.83
CA ASN A 426 -9.94 17.28 -4.96
C ASN A 426 -8.80 18.31 -4.89
N GLN A 427 -7.63 18.00 -5.47
CA GLN A 427 -6.41 18.82 -5.42
C GLN A 427 -6.02 19.19 -3.98
N ARG A 428 -6.11 18.22 -3.07
CA ARG A 428 -5.92 18.43 -1.65
C ARG A 428 -5.13 17.30 -1.04
N LYS A 429 -4.30 17.63 -0.05
CA LYS A 429 -3.66 16.65 0.84
C LYS A 429 -4.03 16.88 2.29
N LEU A 430 -3.89 15.85 3.11
CA LEU A 430 -3.94 15.97 4.56
C LEU A 430 -2.69 16.71 5.05
N SER A 431 -2.88 17.93 5.56
CA SER A 431 -1.84 18.60 6.34
C SER A 431 -1.70 17.96 7.72
N LEU A 432 -0.59 18.21 8.43
CA LEU A 432 -0.44 17.75 9.83
C LEU A 432 -1.54 18.30 10.74
N TRP A 433 -2.02 19.53 10.46
CA TRP A 433 -3.13 20.12 11.18
C TRP A 433 -4.44 19.35 10.95
N ASP A 434 -4.69 18.91 9.72
CA ASP A 434 -5.86 18.08 9.37
C ASP A 434 -5.83 16.74 10.11
N ILE A 435 -4.69 16.02 10.05
CA ILE A 435 -4.51 14.75 10.75
C ILE A 435 -4.74 14.92 12.25
N ARG A 436 -4.11 15.94 12.85
CA ARG A 436 -4.27 16.27 14.27
C ARG A 436 -5.73 16.51 14.64
N ASN A 437 -6.48 17.22 13.81
CA ASN A 437 -7.90 17.48 14.06
C ASN A 437 -8.76 16.23 13.92
N ALA A 438 -8.51 15.40 12.92
CA ALA A 438 -9.21 14.14 12.74
C ALA A 438 -9.00 13.23 13.96
N LEU A 439 -7.75 13.08 14.42
CA LEU A 439 -7.39 12.31 15.61
C LEU A 439 -8.00 12.89 16.89
N LYS A 440 -8.01 14.23 17.04
CA LYS A 440 -8.66 14.91 18.16
C LYS A 440 -10.16 14.64 18.19
N GLU A 441 -10.83 14.69 17.03
CA GLU A 441 -12.25 14.40 16.92
C GLU A 441 -12.55 12.95 17.36
N VAL A 442 -11.73 11.99 16.93
CA VAL A 442 -11.85 10.59 17.34
C VAL A 442 -11.58 10.39 18.84
N GLN A 443 -10.60 11.08 19.41
CA GLN A 443 -10.34 11.03 20.85
C GLN A 443 -11.53 11.58 21.66
N VAL A 444 -12.19 12.64 21.18
CA VAL A 444 -13.45 13.14 21.76
C VAL A 444 -14.57 12.11 21.62
N PHE A 445 -14.67 11.45 20.45
CA PHE A 445 -15.64 10.39 20.21
C PHE A 445 -15.45 9.20 21.19
N TRP A 446 -14.23 8.70 21.38
CA TRP A 446 -13.92 7.71 22.41
C TRP A 446 -14.29 8.19 23.82
N GLY A 447 -13.98 9.45 24.15
CA GLY A 447 -14.33 10.04 25.44
C GLY A 447 -15.83 10.04 25.72
N LYS A 448 -16.67 10.29 24.71
CA LYS A 448 -18.14 10.18 24.81
C LYS A 448 -18.62 8.75 25.03
N ASN A 449 -17.84 7.75 24.60
CA ASN A 449 -18.13 6.32 24.75
C ASN A 449 -17.42 5.68 25.94
N GLY A 450 -16.90 6.48 26.89
CA GLY A 450 -16.29 5.99 28.14
C GLY A 450 -14.76 5.81 28.11
N GLU A 451 -14.11 5.99 26.97
CA GLU A 451 -12.65 5.82 26.80
C GLU A 451 -11.93 7.17 26.75
N ARG A 452 -11.94 7.89 27.88
CA ARG A 452 -11.39 9.25 27.97
C ARG A 452 -9.87 9.27 27.70
N LYS A 453 -9.42 10.25 26.91
CA LYS A 453 -8.00 10.45 26.53
C LYS A 453 -7.37 9.21 25.86
N ARG A 454 -8.18 8.32 25.27
CA ARG A 454 -7.66 7.21 24.48
C ARG A 454 -6.79 7.74 23.33
N LYS A 455 -5.66 7.07 23.12
CA LYS A 455 -4.77 7.28 21.99
C LYS A 455 -4.88 6.10 21.03
N TRP A 456 -4.55 6.35 19.77
CA TRP A 456 -4.26 5.29 18.82
C TRP A 456 -3.03 4.51 19.30
N ASP A 457 -3.11 3.19 19.26
CA ASP A 457 -2.02 2.34 19.71
C ASP A 457 -0.85 2.44 18.73
N ILE A 458 -1.14 2.41 17.42
CA ILE A 458 -0.17 2.60 16.34
C ILE A 458 -0.77 3.52 15.27
N LEU A 459 0.03 4.45 14.77
CA LEU A 459 -0.17 5.10 13.47
C LEU A 459 1.02 4.76 12.59
N ASP A 460 0.79 4.08 11.49
CA ASP A 460 1.76 3.84 10.43
C ASP A 460 1.49 4.80 9.27
N PHE A 461 2.53 5.49 8.83
CA PHE A 461 2.52 6.14 7.52
C PHE A 461 3.21 5.21 6.53
N ASP A 462 2.42 4.73 5.58
CA ASP A 462 2.88 4.03 4.39
C ASP A 462 3.08 5.09 3.29
N ALA A 463 4.05 5.97 3.55
CA ALA A 463 4.24 7.21 2.83
C ALA A 463 5.62 7.83 3.08
N CYS A 464 6.14 8.51 2.06
CA CYS A 464 7.46 9.13 2.05
C CYS A 464 7.66 10.18 3.16
N LEU A 465 8.87 10.21 3.75
CA LEU A 465 9.38 11.31 4.59
C LEU A 465 8.62 11.55 5.92
N MET A 466 7.79 10.60 6.35
CA MET A 466 6.89 10.79 7.50
C MET A 466 7.55 10.55 8.88
N ALA A 467 8.80 10.08 8.94
CA ALA A 467 9.55 9.85 10.18
C ALA A 467 10.37 11.08 10.61
N SER A 468 9.69 12.20 10.82
CA SER A 468 10.32 13.46 11.26
C SER A 468 9.96 13.82 12.71
N LEU A 469 10.82 14.59 13.36
CA LEU A 469 10.57 15.07 14.72
C LEU A 469 9.32 15.96 14.81
N GLU A 470 9.10 16.79 13.79
CA GLU A 470 7.92 17.65 13.66
C GLU A 470 6.63 16.82 13.72
N ILE A 471 6.57 15.76 12.90
CA ILE A 471 5.40 14.88 12.80
C ILE A 471 5.17 14.19 14.14
N GLY A 472 6.21 13.62 14.74
CA GLY A 472 6.10 13.02 16.07
C GLY A 472 5.57 14.00 17.12
N TYR A 473 5.99 15.25 17.08
CA TYR A 473 5.58 16.27 18.04
C TYR A 473 4.13 16.70 17.87
N GLU A 474 3.66 16.88 16.63
CA GLU A 474 2.26 17.22 16.33
C GLU A 474 1.28 16.12 16.76
N LEU A 475 1.71 14.85 16.73
CA LEU A 475 0.85 13.68 16.93
C LEU A 475 0.90 13.07 18.35
N LYS A 476 1.88 13.46 19.18
CA LYS A 476 2.16 12.86 20.50
C LYS A 476 0.98 12.80 21.47
N ASP A 477 0.00 13.68 21.34
CA ASP A 477 -1.17 13.74 22.23
C ASP A 477 -2.26 12.73 21.83
N PHE A 478 -2.17 12.14 20.64
CA PHE A 478 -3.21 11.30 20.04
C PHE A 478 -2.74 9.90 19.67
N VAL A 479 -1.45 9.69 19.50
CA VAL A 479 -0.84 8.43 19.07
C VAL A 479 0.19 7.97 20.12
N ARG A 480 0.27 6.66 20.36
CA ARG A 480 1.27 6.05 21.25
C ARG A 480 2.55 5.72 20.50
N VAL A 481 2.44 4.94 19.42
CA VAL A 481 3.59 4.56 18.57
C VAL A 481 3.38 5.07 17.14
N LEU A 482 4.37 5.79 16.60
CA LEU A 482 4.41 6.15 15.19
C LEU A 482 5.33 5.19 14.44
N VAL A 483 4.91 4.69 13.29
CA VAL A 483 5.75 3.93 12.37
C VAL A 483 5.81 4.66 11.03
N ALA A 484 6.99 4.90 10.48
CA ALA A 484 7.16 5.70 9.26
C ALA A 484 8.56 5.53 8.63
N SER A 485 8.75 6.01 7.40
CA SER A 485 10.07 6.15 6.74
C SER A 485 10.64 7.57 6.87
N GLN A 486 11.96 7.70 7.05
CA GLN A 486 12.65 8.99 6.92
C GLN A 486 12.82 9.40 5.45
N ASP A 487 12.83 8.41 4.57
CA ASP A 487 13.14 8.50 3.15
C ASP A 487 11.89 8.31 2.29
N LEU A 488 12.05 8.32 0.97
CA LEU A 488 11.03 7.85 0.05
C LEU A 488 10.68 6.37 0.34
N GLU A 489 9.43 6.01 0.13
CA GLU A 489 8.97 4.62 0.15
C GLU A 489 8.76 4.15 -1.29
N PRO A 490 9.14 2.91 -1.65
CA PRO A 490 8.87 2.37 -2.97
C PRO A 490 7.37 2.20 -3.21
N ASP A 491 6.92 2.26 -4.48
CA ASP A 491 5.50 2.15 -4.85
C ASP A 491 4.73 0.99 -4.17
N PRO A 492 5.29 -0.22 -4.00
CA PRO A 492 4.57 -1.31 -3.32
C PRO A 492 4.32 -1.10 -1.82
N GLY A 493 4.93 -0.10 -1.18
CA GLY A 493 4.72 0.22 0.24
C GLY A 493 4.92 -0.93 1.23
N ASN A 494 4.11 -0.92 2.28
CA ASN A 494 4.18 -1.93 3.33
C ASN A 494 3.85 -3.35 2.81
N PRO A 495 4.59 -4.40 3.22
CA PRO A 495 4.25 -5.79 2.92
C PRO A 495 3.08 -6.24 3.82
N TYR A 496 1.85 -5.85 3.46
CA TYR A 496 0.66 -6.00 4.30
C TYR A 496 0.36 -7.45 4.67
N ASP A 497 0.69 -8.40 3.79
CA ASP A 497 0.54 -9.82 4.11
C ASP A 497 1.48 -10.25 5.24
N ALA A 498 2.76 -9.89 5.19
CA ALA A 498 3.74 -10.20 6.23
C ALA A 498 3.41 -9.48 7.56
N ILE A 499 2.89 -8.25 7.49
CA ILE A 499 2.46 -7.46 8.64
C ILE A 499 1.27 -8.12 9.33
N PHE A 500 0.18 -8.38 8.60
CA PHE A 500 -1.04 -8.93 9.20
C PHE A 500 -0.94 -10.42 9.51
N GLN A 501 -0.07 -11.17 8.83
CA GLN A 501 0.22 -12.57 9.19
C GLN A 501 0.81 -12.68 10.61
N PHE A 502 1.53 -11.65 11.10
CA PHE A 502 2.00 -11.60 12.48
C PHE A 502 0.84 -11.49 13.48
N LEU A 503 -0.10 -10.57 13.28
CA LEU A 503 -1.28 -10.45 14.16
C LEU A 503 -2.22 -11.65 14.06
N LYS A 504 -2.30 -12.30 12.90
CA LYS A 504 -3.01 -13.57 12.78
C LYS A 504 -2.40 -14.67 13.64
N LYS A 505 -1.07 -14.73 13.73
CA LYS A 505 -0.34 -15.71 14.54
C LYS A 505 -0.29 -15.34 16.02
N TYR A 506 -0.18 -14.04 16.32
CA TYR A 506 -0.05 -13.49 17.67
C TYR A 506 -1.10 -12.38 17.89
N PRO A 507 -2.39 -12.74 17.97
CA PRO A 507 -3.46 -11.74 18.08
C PRO A 507 -3.42 -10.95 19.39
N GLU A 508 -2.76 -11.46 20.43
CA GLU A 508 -2.61 -10.77 21.72
C GLU A 508 -1.30 -9.95 21.78
N ALA A 509 -0.61 -9.76 20.65
CA ALA A 509 0.63 -8.99 20.61
C ALA A 509 0.39 -7.56 21.08
N GLU A 510 1.26 -7.09 21.99
CA GLU A 510 1.28 -5.70 22.43
C GLU A 510 1.63 -4.73 21.27
N PRO A 511 1.10 -3.50 21.27
CA PRO A 511 1.33 -2.53 20.20
C PRO A 511 2.80 -2.26 19.85
N VAL A 512 3.68 -2.21 20.86
CA VAL A 512 5.12 -2.01 20.63
C VAL A 512 5.72 -3.18 19.86
N SER A 513 5.37 -4.42 20.21
CA SER A 513 5.86 -5.62 19.52
C SER A 513 5.37 -5.65 18.07
N PHE A 514 4.12 -5.26 17.83
CA PHE A 514 3.58 -5.18 16.47
C PHE A 514 4.27 -4.08 15.65
N ALA A 515 4.50 -2.89 16.22
CA ALA A 515 5.25 -1.82 15.56
C ALA A 515 6.69 -2.22 15.20
N LYS A 516 7.40 -2.93 16.10
CA LYS A 516 8.73 -3.49 15.79
C LYS A 516 8.68 -4.51 14.66
N HIS A 517 7.62 -5.33 14.61
CA HIS A 517 7.42 -6.28 13.52
C HIS A 517 7.17 -5.58 12.18
N ILE A 518 6.38 -4.50 12.14
CA ILE A 518 6.16 -3.72 10.91
C ILE A 518 7.50 -3.25 10.32
N VAL A 519 8.34 -2.62 11.14
CA VAL A 519 9.69 -2.17 10.72
C VAL A 519 10.52 -3.34 10.18
N ALA A 520 10.52 -4.47 10.87
CA ALA A 520 11.29 -5.64 10.45
C ALA A 520 10.74 -6.27 9.16
N ALA A 521 9.42 -6.31 8.99
CA ALA A 521 8.76 -6.87 7.81
C ALA A 521 9.08 -6.01 6.58
N PHE A 522 8.92 -4.69 6.68
CA PHE A 522 9.20 -3.74 5.61
C PHE A 522 10.65 -3.88 5.10
N VAL A 523 11.64 -3.78 5.99
CA VAL A 523 13.03 -3.83 5.55
C VAL A 523 13.41 -5.19 4.96
N ARG A 524 12.83 -6.28 5.49
CA ARG A 524 13.04 -7.63 4.94
C ARG A 524 12.38 -7.81 3.57
N SER A 525 11.21 -7.21 3.32
CA SER A 525 10.50 -7.36 2.04
C SER A 525 11.23 -6.68 0.88
N TYR A 526 12.04 -5.65 1.17
CA TYR A 526 12.88 -4.95 0.20
C TYR A 526 14.36 -5.39 0.21
N SER A 527 14.67 -6.47 0.91
CA SER A 527 15.99 -7.11 0.88
C SER A 527 16.07 -8.11 -0.29
N PRO A 528 17.27 -8.55 -0.74
CA PRO A 528 17.36 -9.44 -1.90
C PRO A 528 16.59 -10.75 -1.70
N GLY A 529 15.71 -11.08 -2.64
CA GLY A 529 14.78 -12.21 -2.54
C GLY A 529 13.55 -11.94 -1.67
N GLY A 530 13.39 -10.69 -1.21
CA GLY A 530 12.18 -10.19 -0.56
C GLY A 530 11.05 -10.01 -1.57
N LYS A 531 9.82 -10.03 -1.05
CA LYS A 531 8.60 -10.12 -1.86
C LYS A 531 8.22 -8.82 -2.59
N GLN A 532 8.68 -7.67 -2.09
CA GLN A 532 8.34 -6.35 -2.66
C GLN A 532 9.35 -5.87 -3.72
N LEU A 533 10.36 -6.68 -4.06
CA LEU A 533 11.28 -6.41 -5.17
C LEU A 533 10.78 -7.11 -6.43
N GLU A 534 10.90 -6.45 -7.59
CA GLU A 534 10.64 -7.12 -8.86
C GLU A 534 11.69 -8.21 -9.14
N GLU A 535 11.34 -9.16 -10.01
CA GLU A 535 12.25 -10.25 -10.39
C GLU A 535 13.48 -9.69 -11.12
N GLY A 536 14.66 -9.83 -10.51
CA GLY A 536 15.91 -9.26 -11.02
C GLY A 536 16.34 -7.95 -10.32
N GLU A 537 15.49 -7.37 -9.48
CA GLU A 537 15.88 -6.26 -8.61
C GLU A 537 16.63 -6.78 -7.37
N PHE A 538 17.67 -6.05 -6.99
CA PHE A 538 18.53 -6.45 -5.88
C PHE A 538 18.15 -5.75 -4.57
N LEU A 539 17.78 -4.48 -4.62
CA LEU A 539 17.40 -3.65 -3.48
C LEU A 539 16.65 -2.42 -3.98
N SER A 540 15.75 -1.88 -3.16
CA SER A 540 15.35 -0.47 -3.29
C SER A 540 16.47 0.45 -2.73
N ASP A 541 16.74 1.53 -3.45
CA ASP A 541 17.71 2.57 -3.05
C ASP A 541 17.23 3.38 -1.81
N THR A 542 15.93 3.31 -1.50
CA THR A 542 15.26 4.07 -0.43
C THR A 542 14.50 3.11 0.48
N ASN A 543 15.18 2.63 1.53
CA ASN A 543 14.65 1.63 2.46
C ASN A 543 14.95 2.05 3.89
N THR A 544 14.07 2.84 4.49
CA THR A 544 14.10 3.11 5.94
C THR A 544 12.72 2.89 6.52
N LYS A 545 12.64 2.34 7.73
CA LYS A 545 11.39 2.32 8.51
C LYS A 545 11.78 2.40 9.98
N VAL A 546 11.06 3.19 10.76
CA VAL A 546 11.30 3.38 12.19
C VAL A 546 10.00 3.19 12.97
N ALA A 547 10.10 2.75 14.21
CA ALA A 547 9.01 2.83 15.19
C ALA A 547 9.42 3.78 16.33
N LEU A 548 8.58 4.77 16.63
CA LEU A 548 8.84 5.83 17.60
C LEU A 548 7.81 5.82 18.75
N ASP A 549 8.28 5.83 20.00
CA ASP A 549 7.46 6.11 21.17
C ASP A 549 7.21 7.62 21.28
N LEU A 550 5.99 8.05 20.95
CA LEU A 550 5.66 9.47 20.95
C LEU A 550 5.59 10.09 22.35
N SER A 551 5.54 9.28 23.42
CA SER A 551 5.63 9.81 24.78
C SER A 551 6.99 10.45 25.10
N LYS A 552 8.03 10.12 24.33
CA LYS A 552 9.40 10.64 24.50
C LYS A 552 9.71 11.85 23.62
N ILE A 553 8.90 12.12 22.60
CA ILE A 553 9.18 13.13 21.57
C ILE A 553 9.19 14.55 22.14
N GLU A 554 8.28 14.90 23.06
CA GLU A 554 8.28 16.25 23.65
C GLU A 554 9.56 16.56 24.42
N GLY A 555 10.10 15.56 25.14
CA GLY A 555 11.37 15.69 25.85
C GLY A 555 12.53 15.97 24.89
N LEU A 556 12.64 15.15 23.84
CA LEU A 556 13.65 15.33 22.79
C LEU A 556 13.56 16.72 22.13
N ALA A 557 12.34 17.13 21.76
CA ALA A 557 12.12 18.41 21.08
C ALA A 557 12.50 19.62 21.96
N LYS A 558 12.18 19.58 23.27
CA LYS A 558 12.58 20.62 24.23
C LYS A 558 14.10 20.73 24.35
N GLU A 559 14.82 19.62 24.30
CA GLU A 559 16.28 19.63 24.37
C GLU A 559 16.92 20.21 23.12
N ILE A 560 16.41 19.83 21.95
CA ILE A 560 16.82 20.40 20.66
C ILE A 560 16.64 21.91 20.69
N HIS A 561 15.49 22.40 21.14
CA HIS A 561 15.25 23.84 21.32
C HIS A 561 16.30 24.52 22.20
N GLN A 562 16.71 23.91 23.31
CA GLN A 562 17.75 24.47 24.18
C GLN A 562 19.13 24.45 23.54
N ILE A 563 19.46 23.39 22.79
CA ILE A 563 20.73 23.27 22.06
C ILE A 563 20.78 24.28 20.91
N SER A 564 19.67 24.50 20.19
CA SER A 564 19.59 25.49 19.12
C SER A 564 19.83 26.91 19.62
N LYS A 565 19.31 27.27 20.80
CA LYS A 565 19.63 28.54 21.46
C LYS A 565 21.12 28.70 21.78
N MET A 566 21.84 27.60 22.00
CA MET A 566 23.29 27.62 22.22
C MET A 566 24.06 27.69 20.90
N ILE A 567 23.61 26.98 19.86
CA ILE A 567 24.19 27.08 18.51
C ILE A 567 24.10 28.52 17.98
N LEU A 568 22.96 29.19 18.20
CA LEU A 568 22.76 30.61 17.84
C LEU A 568 23.75 31.58 18.49
N LYS A 569 24.44 31.16 19.56
CA LYS A 569 25.47 31.95 20.24
C LYS A 569 26.89 31.63 19.77
N GLU A 570 27.06 30.70 18.83
CA GLU A 570 28.37 30.30 18.29
C GLU A 570 28.50 30.68 16.81
N PRO A 571 29.06 31.88 16.47
CA PRO A 571 29.16 32.35 15.09
C PRO A 571 29.81 31.34 14.12
N LYS A 572 30.85 30.62 14.57
CA LYS A 572 31.52 29.57 13.78
C LYS A 572 30.59 28.46 13.28
N LEU A 573 29.50 28.18 14.01
CA LEU A 573 28.51 27.16 13.64
C LEU A 573 27.47 27.72 12.67
N LEU A 574 27.18 29.02 12.75
CA LEU A 574 26.23 29.69 11.87
C LEU A 574 26.82 30.02 10.49
N GLU A 575 28.15 30.13 10.36
CA GLU A 575 28.82 30.43 9.07
C GLU A 575 28.96 29.19 8.15
N ARG A 576 30.19 28.87 7.70
CA ARG A 576 30.47 27.77 6.75
C ARG A 576 30.03 26.40 7.26
N ALA A 577 29.91 26.23 8.58
CA ALA A 577 29.46 24.96 9.15
C ALA A 577 28.01 24.66 8.76
N TYR A 578 27.10 25.64 8.86
CA TYR A 578 25.71 25.50 8.42
C TYR A 578 25.63 25.01 6.97
N LEU A 579 26.34 25.69 6.05
CA LEU A 579 26.36 25.34 4.63
C LEU A 579 26.94 23.93 4.37
N LYS A 580 28.00 23.56 5.11
CA LYS A 580 28.66 22.26 4.96
C LYS A 580 27.84 21.08 5.53
N ALA A 581 26.78 21.33 6.30
CA ALA A 581 25.93 20.27 6.81
C ALA A 581 25.31 19.47 5.66
N PHE A 582 24.80 20.15 4.62
CA PHE A 582 24.18 19.53 3.43
C PHE A 582 25.12 18.66 2.58
N ASP A 583 26.44 18.78 2.77
CA ASP A 583 27.43 17.95 2.08
C ASP A 583 27.95 16.79 2.93
N LYS A 584 27.58 16.74 4.21
CA LYS A 584 28.19 15.84 5.22
C LYS A 584 27.18 15.07 6.06
N VAL A 585 25.93 15.52 6.08
CA VAL A 585 24.81 14.90 6.78
C VAL A 585 23.94 14.21 5.73
N LEU A 586 23.41 13.04 6.08
CA LEU A 586 22.45 12.35 5.23
C LEU A 586 21.18 13.21 5.13
N PHE A 587 20.72 13.44 3.91
CA PHE A 587 19.44 14.06 3.62
C PHE A 587 18.57 13.04 2.88
N PHE A 588 17.27 13.24 2.96
CA PHE A 588 16.25 12.40 2.36
C PHE A 588 15.49 13.24 1.32
N SER A 589 15.01 12.60 0.25
CA SER A 589 14.55 13.26 -0.98
C SER A 589 15.61 14.20 -1.59
N ASP A 590 15.25 15.44 -1.89
CA ASP A 590 16.14 16.45 -2.45
C ASP A 590 16.69 17.38 -1.36
N LYS A 591 17.91 17.90 -1.60
CA LYS A 591 18.54 18.85 -0.66
C LYS A 591 17.66 20.07 -0.39
N GLU A 592 16.87 20.50 -1.37
CA GLU A 592 15.98 21.66 -1.29
C GLU A 592 14.83 21.48 -0.29
N ASP A 593 14.42 20.23 -0.03
CA ASP A 593 13.37 19.93 0.94
C ASP A 593 13.84 20.06 2.40
N GLY A 594 15.15 20.04 2.63
CA GLY A 594 15.75 20.24 3.95
C GLY A 594 15.50 19.10 4.94
N ASN A 595 15.13 17.90 4.50
CA ASN A 595 14.93 16.76 5.40
C ASN A 595 16.26 16.09 5.74
N LEU A 596 16.87 16.46 6.86
CA LEU A 596 18.17 15.93 7.27
C LEU A 596 18.01 14.91 8.40
N ASP A 597 18.90 13.92 8.44
CA ASP A 597 19.01 13.02 9.60
C ASP A 597 19.38 13.81 10.86
N LEU A 598 18.52 13.75 11.88
CA LEU A 598 18.62 14.55 13.10
C LEU A 598 19.91 14.21 13.85
N TYR A 599 20.19 12.93 14.07
CA TYR A 599 21.39 12.50 14.78
C TYR A 599 22.64 12.98 14.04
N GLY A 600 22.68 12.78 12.73
CA GLY A 600 23.78 13.21 11.86
C GLY A 600 24.01 14.72 11.90
N LEU A 601 22.96 15.52 11.88
CA LEU A 601 23.03 16.98 11.96
C LEU A 601 23.63 17.45 13.28
N PHE A 602 23.14 16.91 14.40
CA PHE A 602 23.65 17.30 15.72
C PHE A 602 25.07 16.77 15.97
N ASP A 603 25.43 15.56 15.53
CA ASP A 603 26.82 15.09 15.59
C ASP A 603 27.76 15.95 14.74
N PHE A 604 27.28 16.46 13.59
CA PHE A 604 28.03 17.39 12.77
C PHE A 604 28.32 18.71 13.50
N PHE A 605 27.34 19.28 14.20
CA PHE A 605 27.56 20.46 15.05
C PHE A 605 28.45 20.16 16.24
N ARG A 606 28.24 19.03 16.93
CA ARG A 606 29.03 18.57 18.09
C ARG A 606 30.53 18.59 17.82
N LYS A 607 30.95 18.06 16.67
CA LYS A 607 32.37 17.99 16.25
C LYS A 607 33.03 19.35 16.04
N ARG A 608 32.27 20.44 16.03
CA ARG A 608 32.72 21.82 15.75
C ARG A 608 32.38 22.81 16.87
N ALA A 609 31.56 22.39 17.83
CA ALA A 609 31.05 23.20 18.92
C ALA A 609 32.13 23.55 19.96
N SER A 610 31.83 24.50 20.86
CA SER A 610 32.63 24.71 22.09
C SER A 610 32.52 23.50 23.03
N PRO A 611 33.47 23.28 23.98
CA PRO A 611 33.45 22.10 24.85
C PRO A 611 32.13 21.89 25.62
N GLY A 612 31.50 22.97 26.09
CA GLY A 612 30.23 22.90 26.80
C GLY A 612 29.06 22.46 25.91
N LEU A 613 28.94 23.03 24.72
CA LEU A 613 27.93 22.64 23.73
C LEU A 613 28.21 21.23 23.16
N GLN A 614 29.47 20.90 22.92
CA GLN A 614 29.90 19.57 22.49
C GLN A 614 29.46 18.48 23.48
N LYS A 615 29.67 18.70 24.79
CA LYS A 615 29.21 17.75 25.82
C LYS A 615 27.68 17.61 25.78
N LYS A 616 26.95 18.74 25.77
CA LYS A 616 25.49 18.72 25.78
C LYS A 616 24.88 18.02 24.56
N ILE A 617 25.46 18.22 23.37
CA ILE A 617 25.05 17.48 22.18
C ILE A 617 25.43 16.00 22.31
N GLY A 618 26.60 15.67 22.85
CA GLY A 618 26.97 14.27 23.14
C GLY A 618 25.94 13.56 24.02
N ASP A 619 25.54 14.19 25.12
CA ASP A 619 24.54 13.66 26.07
C ASP A 619 23.15 13.50 25.42
N LEU A 620 22.77 14.38 24.48
CA LEU A 620 21.59 14.23 23.64
C LEU A 620 21.70 12.98 22.76
N LEU A 621 22.79 12.86 22.00
CA LEU A 621 22.98 11.78 21.03
C LEU A 621 22.97 10.40 21.71
N THR A 622 23.64 10.25 22.87
CA THR A 622 23.66 9.00 23.63
C THR A 622 22.27 8.55 24.09
N ARG A 623 21.34 9.49 24.35
CA ARG A 623 19.96 9.15 24.72
C ARG A 623 19.09 8.78 23.53
N ILE A 624 19.41 9.27 22.34
CA ILE A 624 18.74 8.84 21.10
C ILE A 624 19.25 7.44 20.72
N CYS A 625 20.56 7.26 20.63
CA CYS A 625 21.19 6.05 20.12
C CYS A 625 22.61 5.89 20.69
N PHE A 626 23.00 4.66 21.08
CA PHE A 626 24.31 4.39 21.70
C PHE A 626 25.32 3.69 20.77
N PHE A 627 24.89 3.15 19.62
CA PHE A 627 25.78 2.35 18.77
C PHE A 627 26.39 3.18 17.63
N PRO A 628 27.67 2.95 17.30
CA PRO A 628 28.31 3.59 16.15
C PRO A 628 27.75 3.05 14.82
N LYS A 629 27.96 3.81 13.74
CA LYS A 629 27.57 3.44 12.36
C LYS A 629 27.96 1.99 12.04
N ALA A 630 27.01 1.19 11.56
CA ALA A 630 27.32 -0.08 10.90
C ALA A 630 27.85 0.23 9.49
N SER A 631 29.08 -0.19 9.18
CA SER A 631 29.62 -0.16 7.81
C SER A 631 29.27 -1.48 7.16
N PHE A 632 28.51 -1.51 6.07
CA PHE A 632 28.26 -2.77 5.37
C PHE A 632 29.47 -3.29 4.58
N VAL A 633 30.50 -2.47 4.40
CA VAL A 633 31.85 -2.94 4.05
C VAL A 633 32.54 -3.35 5.36
N HIS A 634 32.30 -4.59 5.79
CA HIS A 634 32.97 -5.15 6.95
C HIS A 634 34.35 -5.68 6.53
N GLY A 635 35.37 -5.34 7.31
CA GLY A 635 36.68 -5.97 7.21
C GLY A 635 36.71 -7.25 8.04
N TYR A 636 36.81 -8.40 7.38
CA TYR A 636 36.90 -9.70 8.06
C TYR A 636 38.36 -10.01 8.36
N THR A 637 38.70 -9.97 9.65
CA THR A 637 40.06 -10.24 10.11
C THR A 637 40.25 -11.73 10.28
N ILE A 638 41.11 -12.32 9.46
CA ILE A 638 41.54 -13.71 9.58
C ILE A 638 42.92 -13.68 10.24
N LYS A 639 43.12 -14.47 11.30
CA LYS A 639 44.38 -14.55 12.05
C LYS A 639 44.92 -15.98 12.08
N ARG A 640 46.24 -16.13 12.05
CA ARG A 640 46.95 -17.39 12.32
C ARG A 640 48.33 -17.15 12.92
N THR A 641 48.99 -18.19 13.38
CA THR A 641 50.32 -18.12 14.04
C THR A 641 51.50 -18.23 13.07
N LYS A 642 51.27 -18.57 11.80
CA LYS A 642 52.31 -18.71 10.77
C LYS A 642 52.25 -17.58 9.73
N PRO A 643 53.39 -17.14 9.16
CA PRO A 643 53.38 -16.27 7.98
C PRO A 643 52.78 -17.01 6.79
N GLY A 644 52.35 -16.28 5.75
CA GLY A 644 51.78 -16.88 4.55
C GLY A 644 50.80 -15.94 3.85
N LYS A 645 49.91 -16.51 3.05
CA LYS A 645 48.87 -15.76 2.33
C LYS A 645 47.54 -16.52 2.38
N ILE A 646 46.46 -15.79 2.18
CA ILE A 646 45.11 -16.33 2.10
C ILE A 646 44.70 -16.37 0.64
N LEU A 647 44.26 -17.53 0.18
CA LEU A 647 43.54 -17.72 -1.07
C LEU A 647 42.05 -17.63 -0.78
N TRP A 648 41.31 -16.82 -1.53
CA TRP A 648 39.89 -16.65 -1.25
C TRP A 648 39.06 -16.32 -2.50
N GLY A 649 37.76 -16.52 -2.37
CA GLY A 649 36.73 -16.13 -3.32
C GLY A 649 35.41 -15.87 -2.59
N TRP A 650 34.35 -15.64 -3.35
CA TRP A 650 33.02 -15.34 -2.80
C TRP A 650 31.93 -16.21 -3.43
N ASN A 651 30.82 -16.43 -2.71
CA ASN A 651 29.67 -17.20 -3.20
C ASN A 651 30.04 -18.51 -3.94
N GLY A 652 30.80 -19.39 -3.29
CA GLY A 652 31.29 -20.62 -3.90
C GLY A 652 32.53 -20.40 -4.77
N TRP A 653 33.53 -19.71 -4.22
CA TRP A 653 34.84 -19.47 -4.86
C TRP A 653 34.81 -18.70 -6.18
N LYS A 654 33.79 -17.85 -6.40
CA LYS A 654 33.79 -16.88 -7.51
C LYS A 654 34.90 -15.83 -7.29
N THR A 655 35.42 -15.29 -8.39
CA THR A 655 36.44 -14.23 -8.43
C THR A 655 36.02 -13.18 -9.45
N GLY A 656 36.09 -11.89 -9.11
CA GLY A 656 35.70 -10.77 -9.99
C GLY A 656 36.88 -10.03 -10.64
N GLU A 657 36.63 -8.89 -11.28
CA GLU A 657 37.65 -8.08 -11.97
C GLU A 657 38.74 -7.48 -11.05
N ASN A 658 39.93 -7.26 -11.63
CA ASN A 658 41.21 -6.78 -11.04
C ASN A 658 41.20 -5.39 -10.35
N ARG A 659 40.04 -4.83 -10.00
CA ARG A 659 39.91 -3.45 -9.49
C ARG A 659 40.00 -3.32 -7.97
N PHE A 660 40.04 -4.44 -7.25
CA PHE A 660 40.10 -4.43 -5.80
C PHE A 660 41.58 -4.49 -5.34
N SER A 661 42.02 -3.49 -4.57
CA SER A 661 43.37 -3.43 -3.98
C SER A 661 43.27 -3.64 -2.47
N PRO A 662 44.20 -4.37 -1.81
CA PRO A 662 45.51 -4.83 -2.29
C PRO A 662 45.49 -6.27 -2.84
N PHE A 663 44.42 -6.66 -3.54
CA PHE A 663 44.31 -8.03 -4.05
C PHE A 663 45.15 -8.19 -5.31
N VAL A 664 46.03 -9.19 -5.30
CA VAL A 664 46.84 -9.52 -6.48
C VAL A 664 46.23 -10.75 -7.11
N HIS A 665 45.62 -10.59 -8.29
CA HIS A 665 45.12 -11.71 -9.09
C HIS A 665 46.32 -12.46 -9.68
N LYS A 666 46.78 -13.52 -9.01
CA LYS A 666 47.89 -14.37 -9.48
C LYS A 666 47.47 -15.76 -9.92
N SER A 667 46.20 -16.16 -9.75
CA SER A 667 45.71 -17.51 -10.03
C SER A 667 44.18 -17.56 -10.14
N ARG A 668 43.56 -18.75 -10.06
CA ARG A 668 42.09 -18.98 -10.03
C ARG A 668 41.38 -18.30 -8.84
N TYR A 669 42.13 -17.81 -7.85
CA TYR A 669 41.61 -17.24 -6.60
C TYR A 669 42.20 -15.84 -6.34
N PHE A 670 41.55 -15.04 -5.49
CA PHE A 670 42.16 -13.84 -4.93
C PHE A 670 43.23 -14.23 -3.91
N GLU A 671 44.38 -13.54 -3.94
CA GLU A 671 45.45 -13.75 -2.96
C GLU A 671 45.61 -12.51 -2.07
N THR A 672 45.73 -12.72 -0.75
CA THR A 672 45.98 -11.64 0.22
C THR A 672 47.08 -12.07 1.19
N PRO A 673 48.26 -11.40 1.18
CA PRO A 673 49.32 -11.69 2.13
C PRO A 673 48.89 -11.41 3.57
N LEU A 674 49.37 -12.22 4.51
CA LEU A 674 49.22 -11.94 5.92
C LEU A 674 50.23 -10.87 6.36
N THR A 675 49.76 -9.89 7.13
CA THR A 675 50.54 -8.85 7.81
C THR A 675 50.86 -9.28 9.23
N GLY A 676 52.07 -8.98 9.71
CA GLY A 676 52.49 -9.28 11.07
C GLY A 676 53.85 -9.98 11.14
N PRO A 677 54.18 -10.62 12.27
CA PRO A 677 53.28 -10.89 13.40
C PRO A 677 52.91 -9.62 14.20
N ASP A 678 51.76 -9.62 14.86
CA ASP A 678 51.39 -8.62 15.86
C ASP A 678 52.14 -8.85 17.19
N GLY A 679 51.96 -7.95 18.17
CA GLY A 679 52.63 -8.06 19.48
C GLY A 679 52.27 -9.32 20.30
N LYS A 680 51.37 -10.17 19.80
CA LYS A 680 50.98 -11.46 20.39
C LYS A 680 51.40 -12.66 19.51
N GLY A 681 52.17 -12.44 18.45
CA GLY A 681 52.65 -13.51 17.56
C GLY A 681 51.69 -13.91 16.44
N PHE A 682 50.60 -13.16 16.20
CA PHE A 682 49.64 -13.49 15.14
C PHE A 682 49.90 -12.73 13.84
N TYR A 683 49.90 -13.46 12.74
CA TYR A 683 49.78 -12.93 11.40
C TYR A 683 48.29 -12.77 11.04
N TRP A 684 47.94 -11.73 10.30
CA TRP A 684 46.55 -11.41 10.01
C TRP A 684 46.35 -10.80 8.62
N ALA A 685 45.15 -10.98 8.04
CA ALA A 685 44.72 -10.22 6.88
C ALA A 685 43.28 -9.75 7.08
N VAL A 686 42.94 -8.62 6.46
CA VAL A 686 41.58 -8.09 6.48
C VAL A 686 41.01 -8.16 5.07
N LEU A 687 40.03 -9.01 4.88
CA LEU A 687 39.28 -9.10 3.63
C LEU A 687 38.16 -8.05 3.66
N ARG A 688 38.14 -7.15 2.67
CA ARG A 688 37.10 -6.12 2.51
C ARG A 688 36.42 -6.31 1.18
N LEU A 689 35.12 -6.57 1.24
CA LEU A 689 34.28 -6.74 0.06
C LEU A 689 33.13 -5.75 0.11
N PRO A 690 32.76 -5.15 -1.04
CA PRO A 690 31.46 -4.52 -1.14
C PRO A 690 30.36 -5.60 -1.03
N PRO A 691 29.15 -5.21 -0.61
CA PRO A 691 28.01 -6.11 -0.53
C PRO A 691 27.59 -6.71 -1.88
N PHE A 692 27.91 -6.06 -2.99
CA PHE A 692 27.57 -6.50 -4.34
C PHE A 692 28.82 -6.56 -5.20
N LEU A 693 28.94 -7.64 -5.98
CA LEU A 693 29.97 -7.84 -6.99
C LEU A 693 29.35 -8.32 -8.28
N GLU A 694 29.97 -7.98 -9.40
CA GLU A 694 29.57 -8.50 -10.71
C GLU A 694 30.06 -9.94 -10.86
N ASP A 695 29.17 -10.85 -11.25
CA ASP A 695 29.55 -12.22 -11.62
C ASP A 695 30.24 -12.19 -12.98
N PRO A 696 31.50 -12.63 -13.09
CA PRO A 696 32.24 -12.57 -14.35
C PRO A 696 31.66 -13.47 -15.45
N LYS A 697 30.76 -14.41 -15.14
CA LYS A 697 30.15 -15.30 -16.13
C LYS A 697 28.84 -14.77 -16.67
N SER A 698 28.00 -14.19 -15.81
CA SER A 698 26.69 -13.66 -16.21
C SER A 698 26.69 -12.16 -16.42
N GLU A 699 27.75 -11.44 -15.99
CA GLU A 699 27.83 -9.97 -15.96
C GLU A 699 26.74 -9.32 -15.08
N GLU A 700 26.04 -10.12 -14.27
CA GLU A 700 25.01 -9.65 -13.36
C GLU A 700 25.62 -9.21 -12.03
N LYS A 701 25.06 -8.16 -11.42
CA LYS A 701 25.37 -7.84 -10.02
C LYS A 701 24.82 -8.93 -9.12
N VAL A 702 25.63 -9.41 -8.18
CA VAL A 702 25.26 -10.48 -7.25
C VAL A 702 25.60 -10.05 -5.82
N LEU A 703 24.66 -10.29 -4.90
CA LEU A 703 24.88 -10.11 -3.47
C LEU A 703 25.97 -11.08 -2.99
N VAL A 704 27.01 -10.56 -2.34
CA VAL A 704 28.03 -11.38 -1.67
C VAL A 704 27.43 -11.91 -0.36
N LYS A 705 27.19 -13.23 -0.29
CA LYS A 705 26.59 -13.93 0.86
C LYS A 705 27.64 -14.62 1.73
N GLU A 706 28.75 -15.01 1.13
CA GLU A 706 29.83 -15.71 1.83
C GLU A 706 31.21 -15.39 1.23
N ILE A 707 32.23 -15.49 2.07
CA ILE A 707 33.65 -15.54 1.69
C ILE A 707 34.14 -16.96 1.92
N ASN A 708 34.68 -17.58 0.87
CA ASN A 708 35.36 -18.87 0.94
C ASN A 708 36.86 -18.60 0.97
N TYR A 709 37.60 -19.17 1.92
CA TYR A 709 39.04 -18.96 1.98
C TYR A 709 39.79 -20.21 2.46
N ARG A 710 41.08 -20.27 2.14
CA ARG A 710 42.05 -21.22 2.68
C ARG A 710 43.42 -20.57 2.77
N PHE A 711 44.31 -21.11 3.59
CA PHE A 711 45.71 -20.68 3.58
C PHE A 711 46.47 -21.37 2.45
N ASP A 712 47.57 -20.77 1.99
CA ASP A 712 48.33 -21.28 0.84
C ASP A 712 49.09 -22.59 1.09
N ASP A 713 49.33 -22.91 2.35
CA ASP A 713 49.99 -24.13 2.83
C ASP A 713 49.00 -25.17 3.37
N GLU A 714 47.69 -24.97 3.20
CA GLU A 714 46.64 -25.83 3.76
C GLU A 714 45.57 -26.19 2.71
N GLU A 715 45.01 -27.39 2.81
CA GLU A 715 43.89 -27.84 1.96
C GLU A 715 42.51 -27.53 2.58
N GLU A 716 42.46 -27.24 3.88
CA GLU A 716 41.20 -26.97 4.58
C GLU A 716 40.54 -25.68 4.07
N GLU A 717 39.27 -25.80 3.68
CA GLU A 717 38.47 -24.65 3.25
C GLU A 717 37.61 -24.14 4.41
N HIS A 718 37.64 -22.82 4.59
CA HIS A 718 36.84 -22.11 5.57
C HIS A 718 35.81 -21.23 4.87
N LYS A 719 34.71 -20.96 5.60
CA LYS A 719 33.60 -20.15 5.12
C LYS A 719 33.21 -19.11 6.15
N ILE A 720 33.10 -17.86 5.71
CA ILE A 720 32.57 -16.75 6.49
C ILE A 720 31.22 -16.35 5.88
N LEU A 721 30.14 -16.50 6.63
CA LEU A 721 28.82 -16.00 6.23
C LEU A 721 28.74 -14.49 6.45
N LEU A 722 28.28 -13.76 5.44
CA LEU A 722 28.10 -12.31 5.51
C LEU A 722 26.71 -11.97 6.01
N PRO A 723 26.56 -10.87 6.78
CA PRO A 723 25.25 -10.41 7.23
C PRO A 723 24.40 -9.99 6.03
N PRO A 724 23.06 -10.01 6.18
CA PRO A 724 22.19 -9.53 5.12
C PRO A 724 22.44 -8.03 4.83
N PRO A 725 22.11 -7.54 3.62
CA PRO A 725 22.37 -6.16 3.20
C PRO A 725 21.36 -5.16 3.77
N PHE A 726 20.88 -5.43 4.97
CA PHE A 726 19.97 -4.58 5.73
C PHE A 726 20.27 -4.74 7.22
N ARG A 727 19.80 -3.79 8.01
CA ARG A 727 19.84 -3.89 9.47
C ARG A 727 18.47 -3.60 10.06
N VAL A 728 18.13 -4.33 11.11
CA VAL A 728 17.01 -4.01 11.99
C VAL A 728 17.55 -4.00 13.41
N GLU A 729 17.48 -2.84 14.04
CA GLU A 729 17.85 -2.63 15.43
C GLU A 729 16.58 -2.48 16.27
N MET A 730 16.56 -3.11 17.45
CA MET A 730 15.40 -3.15 18.33
C MET A 730 15.71 -2.77 19.78
N GLU A 731 17.00 -2.56 20.09
CA GLU A 731 17.47 -2.21 21.41
C GLU A 731 18.02 -0.78 21.44
N PHE A 732 17.42 0.04 22.29
CA PHE A 732 17.74 1.45 22.43
C PHE A 732 17.79 1.84 23.91
N PRO A 733 18.42 2.98 24.24
CA PRO A 733 18.38 3.52 25.60
C PRO A 733 16.93 3.71 26.09
N PRO A 734 16.62 3.54 27.38
CA PRO A 734 15.26 3.71 27.91
C PRO A 734 14.66 5.10 27.69
N GLU A 735 15.48 6.15 27.57
CA GLU A 735 15.02 7.50 27.25
C GLU A 735 14.81 7.73 25.75
N SER A 736 15.26 6.82 24.89
CA SER A 736 15.16 6.97 23.45
C SER A 736 13.71 6.95 22.98
N PRO A 737 13.34 7.81 22.03
CA PRO A 737 12.09 7.64 21.31
C PRO A 737 12.12 6.43 20.37
N LEU A 738 13.28 5.87 20.00
CA LEU A 738 13.38 4.76 19.06
C LEU A 738 12.97 3.44 19.74
N LEU A 739 12.03 2.73 19.11
CA LEU A 739 11.61 1.38 19.50
C LEU A 739 12.18 0.32 18.55
N ALA A 740 12.24 0.64 17.25
CA ALA A 740 12.90 -0.14 16.21
C ALA A 740 13.40 0.81 15.11
N LEU A 741 14.54 0.45 14.51
CA LEU A 741 15.10 1.13 13.34
C LEU A 741 15.49 0.09 12.31
N GLY A 742 14.91 0.17 11.13
CA GLY A 742 15.26 -0.65 9.98
C GLY A 742 15.81 0.21 8.85
N TYR A 743 16.90 -0.24 8.23
CA TYR A 743 17.41 0.38 7.02
C TYR A 743 18.15 -0.59 6.09
N GLY A 744 18.07 -0.31 4.78
CA GLY A 744 18.86 -0.98 3.75
C GLY A 744 20.30 -0.46 3.66
N ILE A 745 21.12 -1.13 2.85
CA ILE A 745 22.56 -0.85 2.73
C ILE A 745 22.91 0.57 2.30
N TYR A 746 22.13 1.17 1.39
CA TYR A 746 22.36 2.51 0.87
C TYR A 746 21.99 3.59 1.89
N GLN A 747 21.17 3.24 2.87
CA GLN A 747 20.68 4.12 3.94
C GLN A 747 21.40 3.88 5.26
N HIS A 748 22.61 3.32 5.24
CA HIS A 748 23.40 3.00 6.44
C HIS A 748 23.77 4.22 7.32
N GLY A 749 23.50 5.44 6.84
CA GLY A 749 23.68 6.68 7.57
C GLY A 749 22.47 7.15 8.38
N SER A 750 21.33 6.46 8.26
CA SER A 750 20.06 6.78 8.92
C SER A 750 20.09 6.40 10.41
N TYR A 751 19.51 7.26 11.26
CA TYR A 751 19.29 7.04 12.69
C TYR A 751 17.80 7.08 13.08
N GLY A 752 16.90 7.01 12.10
CA GLY A 752 15.47 6.82 12.31
C GLY A 752 14.64 8.09 12.49
N ILE A 753 15.23 9.26 12.69
CA ILE A 753 14.46 10.52 12.85
C ILE A 753 15.06 11.61 11.98
N SER A 754 14.28 12.17 11.06
CA SER A 754 14.65 13.36 10.30
C SER A 754 14.17 14.65 10.99
N ILE A 755 14.71 15.79 10.57
CA ILE A 755 14.30 17.12 11.01
C ILE A 755 14.46 18.13 9.87
N TYR A 756 13.53 19.08 9.76
CA TYR A 756 13.55 20.11 8.72
C TYR A 756 14.62 21.16 8.99
N PHE A 757 15.69 21.12 8.21
CA PHE A 757 16.80 22.05 8.21
C PHE A 757 17.03 22.56 6.77
N PRO A 758 16.38 23.68 6.38
CA PRO A 758 16.38 24.13 5.00
C PRO A 758 17.72 24.71 4.55
N PRO A 759 18.09 24.53 3.27
CA PRO A 759 19.18 25.26 2.66
C PRO A 759 18.99 26.77 2.73
N TYR A 760 20.09 27.48 2.46
CA TYR A 760 20.08 28.93 2.46
C TYR A 760 19.00 29.50 1.53
N GLY A 761 18.11 30.33 2.07
CA GLY A 761 17.05 30.99 1.30
C GLY A 761 15.84 30.12 0.95
N ALA A 762 15.84 28.85 1.37
CA ALA A 762 14.77 27.87 1.15
C ALA A 762 13.89 27.63 2.41
N TYR A 763 14.01 28.49 3.43
CA TYR A 763 13.11 28.44 4.59
C TYR A 763 11.67 28.71 4.15
N ASP A 764 10.79 27.75 4.40
CA ASP A 764 9.37 27.84 4.09
C ASP A 764 8.62 28.46 5.28
N GLY A 765 8.07 29.66 5.07
CA GLY A 765 7.30 30.36 6.10
C GLY A 765 6.07 29.60 6.59
N GLN A 766 5.54 28.63 5.83
CA GLN A 766 4.43 27.80 6.28
C GLN A 766 4.81 26.91 7.47
N TYR A 767 6.10 26.64 7.69
CA TYR A 767 6.61 25.88 8.83
C TYR A 767 6.21 26.50 10.18
N GLU A 768 5.99 27.81 10.22
CA GLU A 768 5.57 28.55 11.43
C GLU A 768 4.13 28.23 11.87
N SER A 769 3.33 27.59 11.00
CA SER A 769 1.99 27.12 11.37
C SER A 769 2.02 25.94 12.35
N LEU A 770 3.11 25.17 12.36
CA LEU A 770 3.28 24.00 13.21
C LEU A 770 3.33 24.40 14.69
N ALA A 771 2.70 23.60 15.56
CA ALA A 771 2.89 23.73 16.99
C ALA A 771 4.34 23.43 17.39
N PHE A 772 5.02 22.52 16.68
CA PHE A 772 6.46 22.27 16.82
C PHE A 772 7.27 23.56 16.72
N SER A 773 7.11 24.31 15.62
CA SER A 773 7.83 25.57 15.39
C SER A 773 7.50 26.61 16.46
N ARG A 774 6.20 26.86 16.70
CA ARG A 774 5.74 27.89 17.64
C ARG A 774 6.14 27.64 19.10
N ASN A 775 6.15 26.39 19.53
CA ASN A 775 6.51 26.04 20.91
C ASN A 775 8.03 25.94 21.11
N LEU A 776 8.81 25.90 20.03
CA LEU A 776 10.27 25.73 20.05
C LEU A 776 10.98 26.89 19.32
N PRO A 777 10.81 28.15 19.77
CA PRO A 777 11.31 29.32 19.05
C PRO A 777 12.84 29.35 18.92
N GLY A 778 13.57 28.58 19.71
CA GLY A 778 15.01 28.40 19.58
C GLY A 778 15.40 27.57 18.36
N TRP A 779 14.63 26.54 18.03
CA TRP A 779 14.79 25.79 16.78
C TRP A 779 14.39 26.66 15.60
N GLN A 780 13.20 27.28 15.65
CA GLN A 780 12.73 28.19 14.61
C GLN A 780 13.78 29.27 14.29
N SER A 781 14.28 29.97 15.30
CA SER A 781 15.29 31.03 15.12
C SER A 781 16.59 30.53 14.50
N LEU A 782 16.96 29.26 14.73
CA LEU A 782 18.16 28.67 14.14
C LEU A 782 17.97 28.40 12.64
N ILE A 783 16.85 27.80 12.26
CA ILE A 783 16.58 27.43 10.86
C ILE A 783 16.13 28.60 9.98
N SER A 784 15.57 29.65 10.58
CA SER A 784 15.26 30.90 9.90
C SER A 784 16.46 31.86 9.88
N HIS A 785 17.61 31.47 10.46
CA HIS A 785 18.79 32.32 10.51
C HIS A 785 19.43 32.47 9.12
N TYR A 786 19.71 33.71 8.73
CA TYR A 786 20.45 34.03 7.50
C TYR A 786 21.90 34.40 7.85
N PRO A 787 22.85 33.46 7.75
CA PRO A 787 24.23 33.78 8.07
C PRO A 787 24.83 34.70 7.01
N LEU A 788 25.15 35.94 7.41
CA LEU A 788 25.89 36.87 6.58
C LEU A 788 27.35 36.43 6.51
N TYR A 789 27.73 35.78 5.42
CA TYR A 789 29.11 35.36 5.21
C TYR A 789 29.98 36.55 4.80
N LYS A 790 30.85 37.00 5.72
CA LYS A 790 31.85 38.02 5.42
C LYS A 790 33.04 37.38 4.71
N LEU A 791 33.21 37.69 3.42
CA LEU A 791 34.36 37.18 2.65
C LEU A 791 35.68 37.64 3.28
N PRO A 792 36.66 36.73 3.45
CA PRO A 792 37.95 37.05 4.07
C PRO A 792 38.81 38.03 3.23
N LYS A 793 38.52 38.19 1.94
CA LYS A 793 39.07 39.21 1.04
C LYS A 793 37.98 39.66 0.07
N LYS A 794 38.01 40.94 -0.37
CA LYS A 794 37.18 41.40 -1.50
C LYS A 794 37.47 40.47 -2.70
N LYS A 795 36.44 39.77 -3.17
CA LYS A 795 36.47 38.98 -4.40
C LYS A 795 35.53 39.61 -5.40
N THR A 796 35.97 39.73 -6.65
CA THR A 796 35.11 40.09 -7.77
C THR A 796 34.28 38.87 -8.13
N PHE A 797 32.95 39.00 -8.09
CA PHE A 797 32.04 37.97 -8.59
C PHE A 797 31.62 38.34 -10.01
N TYR A 798 31.69 37.38 -10.92
CA TYR A 798 31.07 37.52 -12.23
C TYR A 798 29.60 37.13 -12.10
N LEU A 799 28.70 38.08 -12.36
CA LEU A 799 27.27 37.82 -12.53
C LEU A 799 27.07 37.14 -13.90
N VAL A 800 27.33 35.83 -13.98
CA VAL A 800 27.11 35.02 -15.18
C VAL A 800 25.60 34.96 -15.46
N GLY A 801 25.20 35.10 -16.72
CA GLY A 801 23.78 35.16 -17.12
C GLY A 801 23.17 36.57 -17.19
N PHE A 802 23.77 37.56 -16.54
CA PHE A 802 23.29 38.96 -16.50
C PHE A 802 24.01 39.88 -17.51
N GLN A 803 24.56 39.29 -18.55
CA GLN A 803 25.38 39.98 -19.56
C GLN A 803 24.55 40.97 -20.40
N HIS A 804 23.26 40.70 -20.55
CA HIS A 804 22.29 41.54 -21.25
C HIS A 804 21.93 42.83 -20.49
N TRP A 805 22.22 42.93 -19.20
CA TRP A 805 21.94 44.12 -18.39
C TRP A 805 22.99 45.23 -18.56
N SER A 806 22.62 46.48 -18.23
CA SER A 806 23.58 47.59 -18.30
C SER A 806 24.70 47.43 -17.25
N ALA A 807 25.89 47.95 -17.56
CA ALA A 807 27.02 47.92 -16.64
C ALA A 807 26.75 48.68 -15.33
N SER A 808 25.93 49.73 -15.39
CA SER A 808 25.47 50.48 -14.21
C SER A 808 24.59 49.62 -13.32
N PHE A 809 23.61 48.92 -13.90
CA PHE A 809 22.69 48.07 -13.16
C PHE A 809 23.39 46.86 -12.50
N ARG A 810 24.33 46.23 -13.20
CA ARG A 810 25.18 45.17 -12.62
C ARG A 810 26.02 45.67 -11.43
N ARG A 811 26.45 46.94 -11.42
CA ARG A 811 27.14 47.54 -10.27
C ARG A 811 26.18 47.81 -9.10
N THR A 812 24.95 48.20 -9.36
CA THR A 812 23.92 48.33 -8.31
C THR A 812 23.66 46.98 -7.67
N LEU A 813 23.46 45.92 -8.47
CA LEU A 813 23.22 44.57 -7.97
C LEU A 813 24.39 44.00 -7.15
N SER A 814 25.63 44.28 -7.56
CA SER A 814 26.82 43.81 -6.83
C SER A 814 27.03 44.49 -5.47
N GLN A 815 26.28 45.54 -5.17
CA GLN A 815 26.28 46.23 -3.88
C GLN A 815 25.14 45.77 -2.94
N ILE A 816 24.18 45.00 -3.45
CA ILE A 816 23.04 44.53 -2.67
C ILE A 816 23.44 43.27 -1.89
N VAL A 817 23.34 43.34 -0.57
CA VAL A 817 23.70 42.24 0.36
C VAL A 817 22.48 41.61 1.04
N VAL A 818 21.27 42.04 0.67
CA VAL A 818 19.99 41.65 1.31
C VAL A 818 19.01 41.15 0.25
N LYS A 819 18.39 39.98 0.47
CA LYS A 819 17.53 39.28 -0.51
C LYS A 819 16.31 40.12 -0.91
N GLU A 820 15.69 40.79 0.04
CA GLU A 820 14.50 41.63 -0.20
C GLU A 820 14.84 42.83 -1.08
N ALA A 821 15.99 43.45 -0.85
CA ALA A 821 16.48 44.54 -1.69
C ALA A 821 16.85 44.05 -3.10
N TYR A 822 17.41 42.84 -3.22
CA TYR A 822 17.72 42.22 -4.51
C TYR A 822 16.43 41.91 -5.29
N GLN A 823 15.46 41.27 -4.65
CA GLN A 823 14.18 40.91 -5.26
C GLN A 823 13.38 42.14 -5.66
N LYS A 824 13.39 43.20 -4.84
CA LYS A 824 12.75 44.48 -5.17
C LYS A 824 13.38 45.12 -6.43
N VAL A 825 14.70 45.25 -6.46
CA VAL A 825 15.42 45.84 -7.61
C VAL A 825 15.31 44.98 -8.87
N LYS A 826 15.27 43.65 -8.72
CA LYS A 826 15.02 42.69 -9.81
C LYS A 826 13.61 42.89 -10.39
N ASN A 827 12.58 42.91 -9.54
CA ASN A 827 11.18 43.01 -9.94
C ASN A 827 10.83 44.37 -10.57
N GLU A 828 11.53 45.45 -10.19
CA GLU A 828 11.39 46.75 -10.83
C GLU A 828 12.00 46.78 -12.25
N TYR A 829 12.95 45.91 -12.56
CA TYR A 829 13.70 45.92 -13.83
C TYR A 829 13.18 44.91 -14.86
N GLU A 830 12.84 43.69 -14.45
CA GLU A 830 12.22 42.66 -15.31
C GLU A 830 11.13 41.89 -14.54
N PRO A 831 9.88 42.40 -14.54
CA PRO A 831 8.76 41.73 -13.87
C PRO A 831 8.47 40.36 -14.49
N GLY A 832 8.37 39.32 -13.65
CA GLY A 832 7.84 38.01 -14.07
C GLY A 832 8.84 37.01 -14.67
N LYS A 833 10.16 37.24 -14.58
CA LYS A 833 11.17 36.24 -14.95
C LYS A 833 11.89 35.66 -13.74
N ASP A 834 11.82 34.33 -13.60
CA ASP A 834 12.64 33.59 -12.65
C ASP A 834 13.93 33.11 -13.30
N TYR A 835 15.04 33.63 -12.79
CA TYR A 835 16.37 33.11 -13.03
C TYR A 835 16.79 32.38 -11.74
N ILE A 836 17.00 31.08 -11.85
CA ILE A 836 17.57 30.24 -10.78
C ILE A 836 18.98 30.77 -10.49
N GLN A 837 19.28 31.05 -9.22
CA GLN A 837 20.60 31.52 -8.78
C GLN A 837 21.40 30.37 -8.17
#